data_AF-A0A8T2LGV2-F1
#
_entry.id   AF-A0A8T2LGV2-F1
#
_cell.length_a   1.000
_cell.length_b   1.000
_cell.length_c   1.000
_cell.angle_alpha   90.00
_cell.angle_beta   90.00
_cell.angle_gamma   90.00
#
_symmetry.space_group_name_H-M   'P 1'
#
loop_
_entity.id
_entity.type
_entity.pdbx_description
1 polymer ?
#
loop_
_entity_poly.entity_id
_entity_poly.type
_entity_poly.pdbx_seq_one_letter_code
_entity_poly.pdbx_strand_id
1 'polypeptide(L)'
;MRLSAVAFMVLGTCALSVWCHPIKSVFVTFPGDVLKNMTDTELAETYLKRFGYMEIQDKSRLQSSVSTAKALKRLQRQLGLEETGALDKATVNAMKQPRCGVPDVRNYQTFEGDLKWDHTDVTYRVLNYSPDMEETLIDDAFARAFKVWSDVTPLTFTRLYDGTADIMISFGKADHGDPYPFDGKDGLLAHAYPPGEGLQGDAHFDDDEFWTLGTGPVVKTRYGNGEGALCKFPFIFEGTSYSTCITEGRSDGLPWCATTANYDNDKKFGFCPSELLFTFDGNSNGAECVFPFTFQGETYNGCTTEGRSDGYRWCATTSNFDTDKKYGFCPNRDTAVIGGNSEGEPCQFPFTFLGTKYTSCTSEGRGDGKLWCATTSNYDADKKWGFCPDKGYSLFLVAAHEFGHALGLDHSNIQDALMFPMYKYVADFHLHEDDIEGIQYLYGSRTGPDPTPPQPRTTTSSPVPPPKPTGRTPKPTPPIVPTTTPVVEPSKDACQMDVFDTITEIQGELHFFKDGHFWKTSNGGNGKHRGPFRVSETWPSLPAKINTAFEDPLTKKIYFFADNQFWVYSEGQVQGPRRIEKLGLPNNLQKVEGALQRGKGKVLLFSGESFWRLDLKTQQIDRGYPRFIDQTFGGVPADSHDVFLYKGHFYFCRDRFYWRMNSRRQVDRVGYVKYDLLKCSDY
;
A
#
# COMPACT_ATOMS: atom_id res chain seq x y z
N MET A 1 67.26 7.97 47.94
CA MET A 1 66.60 9.16 47.34
C MET A 1 65.77 8.71 46.16
N ARG A 2 64.46 8.98 46.21
CA ARG A 2 63.49 9.27 45.11
C ARG A 2 63.43 8.29 43.92
N LEU A 3 62.34 7.51 43.80
CA LEU A 3 61.20 7.70 42.84
C LEU A 3 61.66 7.70 41.36
N SER A 4 61.19 6.89 40.40
CA SER A 4 59.97 6.09 40.23
C SER A 4 60.16 5.08 39.07
N ALA A 5 59.69 3.83 39.24
CA ALA A 5 58.58 3.19 38.52
C ALA A 5 58.87 2.58 37.13
N VAL A 6 59.04 1.25 37.10
CA VAL A 6 58.47 0.37 36.07
C VAL A 6 58.00 -0.90 36.78
N ALA A 7 56.68 -1.07 36.92
CA ALA A 7 56.07 -2.26 37.49
C ALA A 7 55.60 -3.16 36.33
N PHE A 8 56.32 -4.27 36.13
CA PHE A 8 55.81 -5.46 35.46
C PHE A 8 55.45 -6.46 36.57
N MET A 9 54.15 -6.69 36.78
CA MET A 9 53.66 -7.83 37.56
C MET A 9 53.05 -8.85 36.61
N VAL A 10 53.63 -10.04 36.60
CA VAL A 10 53.15 -11.22 35.92
C VAL A 10 52.93 -12.30 36.97
N LEU A 11 51.69 -12.81 36.98
CA LEU A 11 51.19 -14.10 37.49
C LEU A 11 51.09 -14.33 39.01
N GLY A 12 49.85 -14.53 39.45
CA GLY A 12 49.47 -15.11 40.73
C GLY A 12 47.99 -15.44 40.74
N THR A 13 47.66 -16.67 40.36
CA THR A 13 46.33 -17.26 40.21
C THR A 13 45.49 -17.25 41.48
N CYS A 14 44.28 -16.68 41.43
CA CYS A 14 43.15 -17.07 42.28
C CYS A 14 41.94 -17.35 41.39
N ALA A 15 41.58 -18.62 41.31
CA ALA A 15 40.37 -19.10 40.66
C ALA A 15 39.14 -18.69 41.48
N LEU A 16 38.30 -17.83 40.90
CA LEU A 16 36.86 -17.82 41.15
C LEU A 16 36.19 -18.17 39.83
N SER A 17 35.88 -19.45 39.69
CA SER A 17 35.04 -19.98 38.63
C SER A 17 33.62 -19.45 38.80
N VAL A 18 33.36 -18.25 38.28
CA VAL A 18 32.00 -17.88 37.88
C VAL A 18 31.74 -18.63 36.58
N TRP A 19 31.17 -19.83 36.70
CA TRP A 19 30.54 -20.50 35.56
C TRP A 19 29.33 -19.65 35.15
N CYS A 20 29.57 -18.67 34.27
CA CYS A 20 28.52 -18.13 33.44
C CYS A 20 28.12 -19.27 32.49
N HIS A 21 27.10 -20.04 32.86
CA HIS A 21 26.47 -20.96 31.93
C HIS A 21 25.99 -20.12 30.74
N PRO A 22 26.32 -20.49 29.49
CA PRO A 22 25.67 -19.87 28.36
C PRO A 22 24.17 -20.16 28.52
N ILE A 23 23.36 -19.10 28.67
CA ILE A 23 21.92 -19.22 28.57
C ILE A 23 21.66 -19.74 27.16
N LYS A 24 21.41 -21.05 27.04
CA LYS A 24 20.94 -21.63 25.79
C LYS A 24 19.55 -21.06 25.58
N SER A 25 19.43 -20.04 24.73
CA SER A 25 18.13 -19.62 24.20
C SER A 25 17.58 -20.79 23.39
N VAL A 26 16.61 -21.50 23.96
CA VAL A 26 15.90 -22.56 23.25
C VAL A 26 14.86 -21.88 22.37
N PHE A 27 15.00 -22.01 21.05
CA PHE A 27 13.98 -21.58 20.10
C PHE A 27 13.00 -22.70 19.86
N VAL A 28 11.71 -22.42 19.98
CA VAL A 28 10.62 -23.37 19.81
C VAL A 28 9.73 -22.89 18.66
N THR A 29 9.32 -23.80 17.79
CA THR A 29 8.30 -23.51 16.79
C THR A 29 6.93 -23.67 17.45
N PHE A 30 6.19 -22.57 17.53
CA PHE A 30 4.85 -22.57 18.09
C PHE A 30 3.81 -23.02 17.05
N PRO A 31 2.81 -23.84 17.41
CA PRO A 31 1.75 -24.21 16.47
C PRO A 31 0.92 -22.99 16.07
N GLY A 32 0.68 -22.81 14.76
CA GLY A 32 -0.08 -21.68 14.23
C GLY A 32 0.73 -20.40 14.01
N ASP A 33 2.05 -20.41 14.27
CA ASP A 33 2.92 -19.27 13.97
C ASP A 33 3.19 -19.19 12.46
N VAL A 34 2.56 -18.22 11.79
CA VAL A 34 2.58 -18.03 10.32
C VAL A 34 3.91 -17.40 9.85
N LEU A 35 4.66 -16.77 10.76
CA LEU A 35 5.99 -16.26 10.50
C LEU A 35 6.98 -17.42 10.42
N LYS A 36 7.07 -17.99 9.21
CA LYS A 36 8.09 -18.93 8.76
C LYS A 36 9.45 -18.62 9.40
N ASN A 37 10.24 -19.67 9.63
CA ASN A 37 11.70 -19.61 9.74
C ASN A 37 12.35 -19.14 8.41
N MET A 38 11.90 -18.00 7.87
CA MET A 38 12.45 -17.37 6.68
C MET A 38 13.77 -16.71 7.05
N THR A 39 14.78 -16.99 6.24
CA THR A 39 16.03 -16.24 6.29
C THR A 39 15.80 -14.78 5.89
N ASP A 40 16.66 -13.86 6.35
CA ASP A 40 16.56 -12.44 5.97
C ASP A 40 16.56 -12.25 4.44
N THR A 41 17.26 -13.13 3.70
CA THR A 41 17.28 -13.13 2.22
C THR A 41 15.92 -13.49 1.63
N GLU A 42 15.24 -14.53 2.16
CA GLU A 42 13.91 -14.93 1.69
C GLU A 42 12.87 -13.85 2.02
N LEU A 43 12.98 -13.23 3.19
CA LEU A 43 12.18 -12.07 3.57
C LEU A 43 12.35 -10.95 2.53
N ALA A 44 13.60 -10.56 2.26
CA ALA A 44 13.89 -9.49 1.30
C ALA A 44 13.36 -9.79 -0.10
N GLU A 45 13.54 -11.01 -0.62
CA GLU A 45 13.02 -11.38 -1.94
C GLU A 45 11.51 -11.33 -2.01
N THR A 46 10.82 -11.80 -0.96
CA THR A 46 9.36 -11.81 -0.91
C THR A 46 8.82 -10.39 -0.79
N TYR A 47 9.44 -9.59 0.07
CA TYR A 47 9.11 -8.18 0.30
C TYR A 47 9.28 -7.36 -0.98
N LEU A 48 10.44 -7.45 -1.63
CA LEU A 48 10.73 -6.69 -2.85
C LEU A 48 9.79 -7.04 -4.01
N LYS A 49 9.35 -8.30 -4.12
CA LYS A 49 8.34 -8.71 -5.10
C LYS A 49 6.96 -8.18 -4.74
N ARG A 50 6.53 -8.36 -3.48
CA ARG A 50 5.19 -7.95 -3.02
C ARG A 50 4.95 -6.45 -3.20
N PHE A 51 5.96 -5.63 -2.89
CA PHE A 51 5.85 -4.17 -2.98
C PHE A 51 6.36 -3.58 -4.32
N GLY A 52 6.60 -4.43 -5.33
CA GLY A 52 6.82 -4.03 -6.72
C GLY A 52 8.23 -3.56 -7.08
N TYR A 53 9.21 -3.74 -6.19
CA TYR A 53 10.62 -3.38 -6.46
C TYR A 53 11.32 -4.36 -7.40
N MET A 54 10.81 -5.59 -7.55
CA MET A 54 11.33 -6.63 -8.44
C MET A 54 10.23 -7.21 -9.34
N GLU A 55 10.53 -7.40 -10.63
CA GLU A 55 9.65 -8.11 -11.56
C GLU A 55 9.64 -9.63 -11.29
N ILE A 56 8.49 -10.26 -11.50
CA ILE A 56 8.32 -11.71 -11.44
C ILE A 56 8.78 -12.30 -12.80
N GLN A 57 10.09 -12.32 -13.07
CA GLN A 57 10.64 -13.09 -14.20
C GLN A 57 11.81 -13.99 -13.78
N ASP A 58 11.72 -15.22 -14.29
CA ASP A 58 12.45 -16.41 -13.87
C ASP A 58 13.79 -16.54 -14.61
N LYS A 59 14.87 -15.83 -14.22
CA LYS A 59 16.21 -16.01 -14.85
C LYS A 59 17.46 -15.75 -13.96
N SER A 60 18.37 -16.74 -14.03
CA SER A 60 19.83 -16.81 -13.76
C SER A 60 20.46 -16.04 -12.57
N ARG A 61 21.28 -16.79 -11.79
CA ARG A 61 21.97 -16.37 -10.55
C ARG A 61 22.86 -15.12 -10.63
N LEU A 62 23.36 -14.75 -11.80
CA LEU A 62 24.28 -13.61 -11.96
C LEU A 62 23.50 -12.30 -12.17
N GLN A 63 22.40 -12.36 -12.93
CA GLN A 63 21.52 -11.23 -13.22
C GLN A 63 20.63 -10.88 -12.01
N SER A 64 20.26 -11.88 -11.20
CA SER A 64 19.49 -11.69 -9.98
C SER A 64 20.22 -10.83 -8.93
N SER A 65 21.53 -11.02 -8.74
CA SER A 65 22.29 -10.23 -7.75
C SER A 65 22.33 -8.73 -8.06
N VAL A 66 22.39 -8.37 -9.34
CA VAL A 66 22.37 -6.97 -9.82
C VAL A 66 20.96 -6.39 -9.77
N SER A 67 19.92 -7.19 -10.04
CA SER A 67 18.53 -6.74 -9.91
C SER A 67 18.11 -6.54 -8.45
N THR A 68 18.54 -7.40 -7.53
CA THR A 68 18.26 -7.26 -6.09
C THR A 68 18.94 -6.04 -5.49
N ALA A 69 20.20 -5.76 -5.84
CA ALA A 69 20.89 -4.55 -5.34
C ALA A 69 20.20 -3.25 -5.81
N LYS A 70 19.74 -3.20 -7.07
CA LYS A 70 18.95 -2.07 -7.58
C LYS A 70 17.61 -1.94 -6.87
N ALA A 71 16.90 -3.05 -6.66
CA ALA A 71 15.62 -3.09 -5.95
C ALA A 71 15.77 -2.63 -4.49
N LEU A 72 16.82 -3.09 -3.79
CA LEU A 72 17.14 -2.66 -2.43
C LEU A 72 17.42 -1.16 -2.35
N LYS A 73 18.14 -0.56 -3.31
CA LYS A 73 18.34 0.90 -3.31
C LYS A 73 17.03 1.67 -3.47
N ARG A 74 16.12 1.18 -4.31
CA ARG A 74 14.80 1.81 -4.50
C ARG A 74 13.97 1.72 -3.21
N LEU A 75 13.96 0.57 -2.55
CA LEU A 75 13.32 0.39 -1.26
C LEU A 75 13.96 1.29 -0.19
N GLN A 76 15.28 1.28 -0.06
CA GLN A 76 16.01 2.12 0.89
C GLN A 76 15.67 3.60 0.68
N ARG A 77 15.64 4.06 -0.56
CA ARG A 77 15.19 5.41 -0.89
C ARG A 77 13.74 5.68 -0.47
N GLN A 78 12.81 4.77 -0.79
CA GLN A 78 11.40 4.91 -0.40
C GLN A 78 11.26 5.04 1.11
N LEU A 79 12.04 4.28 1.87
CA LEU A 79 12.00 4.25 3.32
C LEU A 79 12.88 5.34 3.97
N GLY A 80 13.56 6.18 3.20
CA GLY A 80 14.49 7.21 3.72
C GLY A 80 15.75 6.64 4.40
N LEU A 81 16.16 5.42 4.03
CA LEU A 81 17.40 4.77 4.46
C LEU A 81 18.58 5.13 3.55
N GLU A 82 19.80 4.87 4.02
CA GLU A 82 21.00 4.99 3.19
C GLU A 82 20.93 3.99 2.01
N GLU A 83 21.12 4.48 0.78
CA GLU A 83 21.02 3.68 -0.46
C GLU A 83 22.25 2.76 -0.68
N THR A 84 22.53 1.88 0.27
CA THR A 84 23.67 0.95 0.23
C THR A 84 23.53 -0.09 -0.90
N GLY A 85 22.29 -0.46 -1.25
CA GLY A 85 21.98 -1.59 -2.14
C GLY A 85 22.33 -2.96 -1.55
N ALA A 86 22.66 -3.01 -0.26
CA ALA A 86 22.94 -4.23 0.47
C ALA A 86 21.79 -4.53 1.44
N LEU A 87 21.59 -5.81 1.75
CA LEU A 87 20.65 -6.22 2.79
C LEU A 87 21.30 -6.02 4.17
N ASP A 88 21.48 -4.76 4.54
CA ASP A 88 22.04 -4.37 5.84
C ASP A 88 20.99 -4.46 6.96
N LYS A 89 21.47 -4.39 8.21
CA LYS A 89 20.62 -4.53 9.39
C LYS A 89 19.51 -3.48 9.46
N ALA A 90 19.76 -2.26 8.98
CA ALA A 90 18.76 -1.20 8.97
C ALA A 90 17.63 -1.55 7.99
N THR A 91 17.97 -2.04 6.80
CA THR A 91 17.01 -2.48 5.78
C THR A 91 16.18 -3.67 6.26
N VAL A 92 16.82 -4.68 6.86
CA VAL A 92 16.11 -5.85 7.42
C VAL A 92 15.18 -5.44 8.55
N ASN A 93 15.64 -4.57 9.45
CA ASN A 93 14.81 -4.09 10.55
C ASN A 93 13.59 -3.31 10.02
N ALA A 94 13.76 -2.50 8.97
CA ALA A 94 12.66 -1.78 8.34
C ALA A 94 11.67 -2.74 7.66
N MET A 95 12.13 -3.80 6.98
CA MET A 95 11.24 -4.82 6.39
C MET A 95 10.43 -5.60 7.43
N LYS A 96 10.92 -5.69 8.67
CA LYS A 96 10.24 -6.37 9.79
C LYS A 96 9.28 -5.45 10.55
N GLN A 97 9.26 -4.15 10.22
CA GLN A 97 8.34 -3.22 10.86
C GLN A 97 6.95 -3.30 10.22
N PRO A 98 5.88 -3.09 11.01
CA PRO A 98 4.52 -3.10 10.50
C PRO A 98 4.27 -1.99 9.47
N ARG A 99 3.47 -2.26 8.45
CA ARG A 99 3.25 -1.36 7.31
C ARG A 99 1.91 -1.60 6.59
N CYS A 100 1.56 -0.68 5.69
CA CYS A 100 0.47 -0.86 4.73
C CYS A 100 0.79 -1.97 3.71
N GLY A 101 -0.23 -2.73 3.32
CA GLY A 101 -0.18 -3.82 2.34
C GLY A 101 -0.14 -3.39 0.87
N VAL A 102 -0.39 -2.12 0.59
CA VAL A 102 -0.36 -1.56 -0.79
C VAL A 102 1.08 -1.55 -1.35
N PRO A 103 1.30 -1.91 -2.63
CA PRO A 103 2.61 -1.83 -3.25
C PRO A 103 3.17 -0.40 -3.34
N ASP A 104 4.45 -0.22 -3.00
CA ASP A 104 5.16 1.07 -3.13
C ASP A 104 5.42 1.42 -4.61
N VAL A 105 5.68 0.40 -5.42
CA VAL A 105 5.90 0.52 -6.85
C VAL A 105 4.78 -0.23 -7.55
N ARG A 106 3.82 0.49 -8.09
CA ARG A 106 2.72 -0.12 -8.83
C ARG A 106 3.15 -0.44 -10.26
N ASN A 107 3.02 -1.71 -10.65
CA ASN A 107 3.21 -2.19 -12.03
C ASN A 107 1.91 -2.19 -12.84
N TYR A 108 0.82 -1.59 -12.35
CA TYR A 108 -0.47 -1.69 -13.02
C TYR A 108 -0.39 -1.15 -14.45
N GLN A 109 -0.85 -2.00 -15.38
CA GLN A 109 -1.42 -1.57 -16.64
C GLN A 109 -2.74 -0.83 -16.31
N THR A 110 -2.68 0.43 -15.88
CA THR A 110 -3.88 1.24 -15.67
C THR A 110 -4.31 1.85 -17.00
N PHE A 111 -5.37 1.28 -17.56
CA PHE A 111 -6.29 2.04 -18.41
C PHE A 111 -7.21 2.86 -17.51
N GLU A 112 -7.47 4.09 -17.94
CA GLU A 112 -8.46 5.08 -17.48
C GLU A 112 -8.11 5.97 -16.27
N GLY A 113 -7.91 7.28 -16.56
CA GLY A 113 -8.16 8.39 -15.64
C GLY A 113 -7.17 8.65 -14.51
N ASP A 114 -7.24 9.86 -13.93
CA ASP A 114 -6.77 10.08 -12.56
C ASP A 114 -7.56 9.12 -11.67
N LEU A 115 -6.90 8.30 -10.84
CA LEU A 115 -7.56 7.40 -9.88
C LEU A 115 -8.23 8.24 -8.78
N LYS A 116 -9.35 8.90 -9.08
CA LYS A 116 -10.12 9.74 -8.17
C LYS A 116 -11.61 9.55 -8.38
N TRP A 117 -12.38 9.81 -7.34
CA TRP A 117 -13.84 9.86 -7.46
C TRP A 117 -14.28 11.03 -8.34
N ASP A 118 -15.29 10.81 -9.18
CA ASP A 118 -15.88 11.81 -10.06
C ASP A 118 -16.93 12.70 -9.36
N HIS A 119 -17.21 12.39 -8.09
CA HIS A 119 -18.14 13.06 -7.21
C HIS A 119 -17.45 13.43 -5.89
N THR A 120 -18.05 14.37 -5.15
CA THR A 120 -17.48 14.87 -3.89
C THR A 120 -18.11 14.29 -2.64
N ASP A 121 -19.32 13.74 -2.74
CA ASP A 121 -19.97 13.04 -1.61
C ASP A 121 -19.74 11.55 -1.73
N VAL A 122 -18.65 11.07 -1.14
CA VAL A 122 -18.21 9.68 -1.21
C VAL A 122 -18.91 8.90 -0.12
N THR A 123 -19.55 7.79 -0.49
CA THR A 123 -20.26 6.93 0.45
C THR A 123 -19.36 5.83 0.98
N TYR A 124 -19.55 5.46 2.25
CA TYR A 124 -18.84 4.31 2.82
C TYR A 124 -19.77 3.40 3.61
N ARG A 125 -19.43 2.12 3.70
CA ARG A 125 -20.18 1.14 4.48
C ARG A 125 -19.24 0.20 5.22
N VAL A 126 -19.49 0.02 6.52
CA VAL A 126 -18.80 -0.98 7.34
C VAL A 126 -19.54 -2.31 7.21
N LEU A 127 -18.84 -3.35 6.78
CA LEU A 127 -19.40 -4.68 6.52
C LEU A 127 -19.39 -5.58 7.75
N ASN A 128 -18.31 -5.52 8.52
CA ASN A 128 -18.09 -6.25 9.77
C ASN A 128 -17.14 -5.45 10.68
N TYR A 129 -16.94 -5.92 11.90
CA TYR A 129 -16.12 -5.26 12.92
C TYR A 129 -15.14 -6.24 13.55
N SER A 130 -13.99 -5.70 13.96
CA SER A 130 -13.04 -6.42 14.79
C SER A 130 -13.59 -6.63 16.21
N PRO A 131 -13.33 -7.79 16.86
CA PRO A 131 -13.84 -8.09 18.19
C PRO A 131 -13.04 -7.37 19.31
N ASP A 132 -11.93 -6.73 18.96
CA ASP A 132 -11.01 -6.05 19.89
C ASP A 132 -11.55 -4.72 20.44
N MET A 133 -12.51 -4.12 19.75
CA MET A 133 -13.07 -2.82 20.12
C MET A 133 -14.58 -2.78 19.86
N GLU A 134 -15.31 -2.03 20.69
CA GLU A 134 -16.75 -1.86 20.50
C GLU A 134 -17.05 -1.18 19.15
N GLU A 135 -18.08 -1.64 18.44
CA GLU A 135 -18.50 -1.12 17.12
C GLU A 135 -18.60 0.41 17.08
N THR A 136 -19.13 1.03 18.15
CA THR A 136 -19.29 2.49 18.22
C THR A 136 -17.96 3.25 18.27
N LEU A 137 -16.89 2.64 18.79
CA LEU A 137 -15.56 3.22 18.79
C LEU A 137 -14.86 3.02 17.44
N ILE A 138 -15.09 1.88 16.78
CA ILE A 138 -14.62 1.61 15.42
C ILE A 138 -15.27 2.62 14.45
N ASP A 139 -16.58 2.81 14.57
CA ASP A 139 -17.33 3.79 13.79
C ASP A 139 -16.80 5.23 13.99
N ASP A 140 -16.50 5.61 15.24
CA ASP A 140 -15.87 6.90 15.54
C ASP A 140 -14.47 7.01 14.94
N ALA A 141 -13.65 5.95 15.03
CA ALA A 141 -12.31 5.92 14.46
C ALA A 141 -12.34 6.11 12.94
N PHE A 142 -13.24 5.42 12.23
CA PHE A 142 -13.43 5.58 10.80
C PHE A 142 -13.99 6.96 10.44
N ALA A 143 -14.98 7.46 11.18
CA ALA A 143 -15.52 8.81 10.93
C ALA A 143 -14.44 9.90 11.12
N ARG A 144 -13.61 9.78 12.16
CA ARG A 144 -12.46 10.68 12.36
C ARG A 144 -11.42 10.52 11.27
N ALA A 145 -11.13 9.30 10.81
CA ALA A 145 -10.20 9.04 9.72
C ALA A 145 -10.67 9.67 8.39
N PHE A 146 -11.96 9.60 8.06
CA PHE A 146 -12.53 10.34 6.92
C PHE A 146 -12.46 11.85 7.12
N LYS A 147 -12.69 12.32 8.36
CA LYS A 147 -12.60 13.75 8.70
C LYS A 147 -11.24 14.35 8.40
N VAL A 148 -10.16 13.57 8.55
CA VAL A 148 -8.80 13.99 8.19
C VAL A 148 -8.74 14.53 6.75
N TRP A 149 -9.40 13.85 5.81
CA TRP A 149 -9.41 14.23 4.39
C TRP A 149 -10.44 15.30 4.05
N SER A 150 -11.64 15.26 4.64
CA SER A 150 -12.66 16.29 4.42
C SER A 150 -12.30 17.64 5.05
N ASP A 151 -11.42 17.65 6.06
CA ASP A 151 -10.97 18.90 6.66
C ASP A 151 -10.20 19.79 5.67
N VAL A 152 -9.48 19.18 4.73
CA VAL A 152 -8.61 19.87 3.77
C VAL A 152 -9.10 19.86 2.32
N THR A 153 -10.23 19.19 2.04
CA THR A 153 -10.83 19.08 0.69
C THR A 153 -12.31 19.48 0.68
N PRO A 154 -12.95 19.60 -0.50
CA PRO A 154 -14.39 19.68 -0.64
C PRO A 154 -15.14 18.36 -0.41
N LEU A 155 -14.45 17.25 -0.14
CA LEU A 155 -15.08 15.94 0.01
C LEU A 155 -15.99 15.89 1.24
N THR A 156 -17.13 15.21 1.09
CA THR A 156 -17.99 14.80 2.19
C THR A 156 -18.08 13.29 2.20
N PHE A 157 -18.32 12.72 3.38
CA PHE A 157 -18.40 11.29 3.57
C PHE A 157 -19.72 10.90 4.20
N THR A 158 -20.47 10.04 3.52
CA THR A 158 -21.80 9.61 3.93
C THR A 158 -21.83 8.12 4.21
N ARG A 159 -22.11 7.75 5.47
CA ARG A 159 -22.23 6.34 5.84
C ARG A 159 -23.54 5.73 5.34
N LEU A 160 -23.45 4.60 4.66
CA LEU A 160 -24.59 3.75 4.31
C LEU A 160 -24.67 2.53 5.25
N TYR A 161 -25.89 2.06 5.48
CA TYR A 161 -26.18 0.88 6.31
C TYR A 161 -26.72 -0.30 5.50
N ASP A 162 -27.14 -0.06 4.26
CA ASP A 162 -27.55 -1.06 3.28
C ASP A 162 -26.97 -0.74 1.90
N GLY A 163 -27.12 -1.67 0.95
CA GLY A 163 -26.66 -1.48 -0.43
C GLY A 163 -25.13 -1.47 -0.59
N THR A 164 -24.68 -1.00 -1.74
CA THR A 164 -23.26 -0.86 -2.08
C THR A 164 -22.87 0.61 -1.93
N ALA A 165 -21.77 0.87 -1.23
CA ALA A 165 -21.15 2.18 -1.09
C ALA A 165 -19.92 2.30 -2.00
N ASP A 166 -19.35 3.49 -2.12
CA ASP A 166 -18.11 3.71 -2.88
C ASP A 166 -16.89 3.09 -2.19
N ILE A 167 -16.90 3.06 -0.86
CA ILE A 167 -15.85 2.45 -0.02
C ILE A 167 -16.49 1.40 0.89
N MET A 168 -16.25 0.12 0.62
CA MET A 168 -16.65 -0.96 1.52
C MET A 168 -15.51 -1.27 2.48
N ILE A 169 -15.78 -1.19 3.79
CA ILE A 169 -14.80 -1.38 4.84
C ILE A 169 -15.03 -2.74 5.49
N SER A 170 -14.00 -3.57 5.55
CA SER A 170 -14.09 -4.87 6.22
C SER A 170 -12.81 -5.25 6.97
N PHE A 171 -12.97 -6.14 7.95
CA PHE A 171 -11.90 -6.83 8.65
C PHE A 171 -11.81 -8.26 8.13
N GLY A 172 -10.60 -8.75 7.87
CA GLY A 172 -10.37 -10.08 7.32
C GLY A 172 -9.02 -10.64 7.73
N LYS A 173 -8.88 -11.96 7.68
CA LYS A 173 -7.65 -12.68 8.04
C LYS A 173 -7.09 -13.39 6.83
N ALA A 174 -5.77 -13.46 6.71
CA ALA A 174 -5.08 -14.18 5.65
C ALA A 174 -5.77 -14.00 4.27
N ASP A 175 -6.33 -15.06 3.68
CA ASP A 175 -7.22 -14.97 2.52
C ASP A 175 -8.62 -14.51 2.94
N HIS A 176 -8.99 -13.30 2.52
CA HIS A 176 -10.22 -12.62 2.88
C HIS A 176 -11.07 -12.25 1.65
N GLY A 177 -10.91 -12.99 0.54
CA GLY A 177 -11.78 -12.87 -0.64
C GLY A 177 -11.24 -11.95 -1.74
N ASP A 178 -10.00 -11.49 -1.63
CA ASP A 178 -9.28 -10.77 -2.68
C ASP A 178 -7.89 -11.40 -2.97
N PRO A 179 -7.20 -11.02 -4.06
CA PRO A 179 -5.90 -11.61 -4.43
C PRO A 179 -4.71 -11.28 -3.51
N TYR A 180 -4.89 -10.48 -2.46
CA TYR A 180 -3.81 -9.94 -1.63
C TYR A 180 -3.94 -10.40 -0.16
N PRO A 181 -3.59 -11.64 0.16
CA PRO A 181 -3.79 -12.16 1.52
C PRO A 181 -2.91 -11.46 2.56
N PHE A 182 -3.44 -11.29 3.77
CA PHE A 182 -2.72 -10.84 4.96
C PHE A 182 -1.75 -11.92 5.49
N ASP A 183 -0.87 -11.53 6.41
CA ASP A 183 0.23 -12.36 6.93
C ASP A 183 0.14 -12.69 8.43
N GLY A 184 -0.95 -12.29 9.10
CA GLY A 184 -1.21 -12.58 10.50
C GLY A 184 -0.74 -11.43 11.40
N LYS A 185 -0.43 -11.71 12.68
CA LYS A 185 -0.06 -10.67 13.64
C LYS A 185 1.23 -9.92 13.27
N ASP A 186 1.14 -8.60 13.23
CA ASP A 186 2.15 -7.65 12.74
C ASP A 186 2.42 -7.81 11.24
N GLY A 187 3.34 -7.02 10.67
CA GLY A 187 3.59 -7.09 9.23
C GLY A 187 2.59 -6.21 8.48
N LEU A 188 1.58 -6.80 7.82
CA LEU A 188 0.63 -6.06 7.01
C LEU A 188 -0.61 -5.70 7.82
N LEU A 189 -0.81 -4.39 8.05
CA LEU A 189 -1.90 -3.94 8.90
C LEU A 189 -3.25 -3.87 8.16
N ALA A 190 -3.21 -3.43 6.92
CA ALA A 190 -4.39 -3.16 6.10
C ALA A 190 -3.97 -2.93 4.64
N HIS A 191 -4.94 -2.91 3.73
CA HIS A 191 -4.77 -2.35 2.40
C HIS A 191 -6.06 -1.71 1.90
N ALA A 192 -5.96 -0.84 0.90
CA ALA A 192 -7.11 -0.34 0.18
C ALA A 192 -6.86 -0.25 -1.33
N TYR A 193 -7.93 -0.42 -2.08
CA TYR A 193 -7.93 -0.25 -3.53
C TYR A 193 -8.11 1.22 -3.91
N PRO A 194 -7.53 1.68 -5.03
CA PRO A 194 -7.80 3.02 -5.54
C PRO A 194 -9.27 3.19 -5.97
N PRO A 195 -9.77 4.43 -6.14
CA PRO A 195 -11.12 4.73 -6.61
C PRO A 195 -11.52 4.02 -7.90
N GLY A 196 -12.78 3.58 -8.01
CA GLY A 196 -13.35 2.97 -9.21
C GLY A 196 -14.56 2.07 -8.94
N GLU A 197 -14.96 1.28 -9.93
CA GLU A 197 -16.09 0.34 -9.77
C GLU A 197 -15.67 -1.00 -9.12
N GLY A 198 -16.61 -1.62 -8.40
CA GLY A 198 -16.46 -2.96 -7.85
C GLY A 198 -15.66 -2.96 -6.55
N LEU A 199 -14.55 -3.70 -6.52
CA LEU A 199 -13.63 -3.74 -5.36
C LEU A 199 -12.78 -2.46 -5.23
N GLN A 200 -12.82 -1.58 -6.22
CA GLN A 200 -12.08 -0.33 -6.21
C GLN A 200 -12.68 0.63 -5.19
N GLY A 201 -11.84 1.21 -4.34
CA GLY A 201 -12.25 2.00 -3.17
C GLY A 201 -12.30 1.21 -1.87
N ASP A 202 -12.42 -0.12 -1.92
CA ASP A 202 -12.58 -0.94 -0.72
C ASP A 202 -11.33 -0.92 0.16
N ALA A 203 -11.54 -0.93 1.48
CA ALA A 203 -10.49 -0.90 2.49
C ALA A 203 -10.63 -2.11 3.43
N HIS A 204 -9.57 -2.91 3.49
CA HIS A 204 -9.51 -4.15 4.27
C HIS A 204 -8.48 -4.01 5.38
N PHE A 205 -8.84 -4.43 6.58
CA PHE A 205 -8.00 -4.37 7.79
C PHE A 205 -7.70 -5.79 8.26
N ASP A 206 -6.45 -6.08 8.62
CA ASP A 206 -6.08 -7.41 9.11
C ASP A 206 -6.67 -7.67 10.50
N ASP A 207 -7.57 -8.64 10.60
CA ASP A 207 -8.24 -9.00 11.86
C ASP A 207 -7.38 -9.94 12.73
N ASP A 208 -6.19 -10.34 12.28
CA ASP A 208 -5.17 -10.96 13.14
C ASP A 208 -4.37 -9.90 13.94
N GLU A 209 -4.63 -8.61 13.70
CA GLU A 209 -4.04 -7.49 14.44
C GLU A 209 -4.81 -7.10 15.69
N PHE A 210 -4.07 -6.57 16.68
CA PHE A 210 -4.69 -6.02 17.88
C PHE A 210 -5.10 -4.56 17.65
N TRP A 211 -6.38 -4.32 17.37
CA TRP A 211 -6.88 -2.99 17.02
C TRP A 211 -7.15 -2.14 18.27
N THR A 212 -6.48 -1.00 18.35
CA THR A 212 -6.57 -0.05 19.47
C THR A 212 -6.72 1.39 18.99
N LEU A 213 -6.63 2.36 19.90
CA LEU A 213 -6.41 3.77 19.54
C LEU A 213 -4.92 4.16 19.57
N GLY A 214 -4.02 3.16 19.65
CA GLY A 214 -2.56 3.26 19.56
C GLY A 214 -1.81 3.29 20.89
N THR A 215 -2.51 3.22 22.03
CA THR A 215 -1.91 3.25 23.37
C THR A 215 -2.24 2.02 24.23
N GLY A 216 -2.68 0.93 23.60
CA GLY A 216 -3.12 -0.30 24.27
C GLY A 216 -4.64 -0.45 24.29
N PRO A 217 -5.15 -1.42 25.07
CA PRO A 217 -6.56 -1.81 25.07
C PRO A 217 -7.51 -0.64 25.29
N VAL A 218 -8.58 -0.59 24.48
CA VAL A 218 -9.60 0.46 24.56
C VAL A 218 -10.92 -0.17 24.97
N VAL A 219 -11.20 -0.09 26.27
CA VAL A 219 -12.36 -0.75 26.85
C VAL A 219 -13.40 0.28 27.23
N LYS A 220 -14.54 0.25 26.54
CA LYS A 220 -15.70 1.07 26.89
C LYS A 220 -16.53 0.35 27.93
N THR A 221 -16.80 1.05 29.03
CA THR A 221 -17.48 0.45 30.16
C THR A 221 -18.99 0.36 29.95
N ARG A 222 -19.60 -0.70 30.49
CA ARG A 222 -21.05 -0.89 30.57
C ARG A 222 -21.51 -0.86 32.02
N TYR A 223 -22.69 -0.30 32.27
CA TYR A 223 -23.24 -0.10 33.61
C TYR A 223 -22.27 0.61 34.58
N GLY A 224 -22.60 0.60 35.87
CA GLY A 224 -21.82 1.30 36.90
C GLY A 224 -22.03 2.82 36.85
N ASN A 225 -21.25 3.55 37.65
CA ASN A 225 -21.37 5.02 37.75
C ASN A 225 -20.44 5.79 36.78
N GLY A 226 -19.75 5.05 35.92
CA GLY A 226 -18.93 5.51 34.82
C GLY A 226 -19.34 4.93 33.47
N GLU A 227 -20.55 4.38 33.34
CA GLU A 227 -21.08 3.78 32.11
C GLU A 227 -20.82 4.63 30.87
N GLY A 228 -20.36 3.99 29.79
CA GLY A 228 -20.05 4.62 28.52
C GLY A 228 -18.70 5.32 28.47
N ALA A 229 -18.03 5.53 29.61
CA ALA A 229 -16.67 6.05 29.64
C ALA A 229 -15.65 4.94 29.34
N LEU A 230 -14.49 5.32 28.83
CA LEU A 230 -13.37 4.41 28.62
C LEU A 230 -12.69 4.09 29.95
N CYS A 231 -12.23 2.85 30.09
CA CYS A 231 -11.31 2.46 31.14
C CYS A 231 -10.06 3.33 31.09
N LYS A 232 -9.60 3.77 32.27
CA LYS A 232 -8.35 4.50 32.39
C LYS A 232 -7.24 3.53 32.74
N PHE A 233 -6.49 3.08 31.75
CA PHE A 233 -5.29 2.28 32.01
C PHE A 233 -4.03 3.16 32.07
N PRO A 234 -3.10 2.89 33.02
CA PRO A 234 -3.35 2.13 34.24
C PRO A 234 -4.23 2.90 35.25
N PHE A 235 -4.94 2.17 36.13
CA PHE A 235 -5.64 2.74 37.28
C PHE A 235 -5.21 2.09 38.61
N ILE A 236 -5.37 2.83 39.71
CA ILE A 236 -5.07 2.36 41.06
C ILE A 236 -6.35 1.86 41.75
N PHE A 237 -6.28 0.65 42.32
CA PHE A 237 -7.29 0.06 43.20
C PHE A 237 -6.60 -0.65 44.37
N GLU A 238 -7.01 -0.34 45.60
CA GLU A 238 -6.39 -0.83 46.85
C GLU A 238 -4.86 -0.67 46.86
N GLY A 239 -4.35 0.44 46.31
CA GLY A 239 -2.93 0.73 46.21
C GLY A 239 -2.15 -0.06 45.14
N THR A 240 -2.82 -0.94 44.38
CA THR A 240 -2.22 -1.70 43.27
C THR A 240 -2.60 -1.08 41.93
N SER A 241 -1.66 -1.03 40.99
CA SER A 241 -1.85 -0.46 39.66
C SER A 241 -2.21 -1.57 38.65
N TYR A 242 -3.32 -1.40 37.94
CA TYR A 242 -3.82 -2.35 36.95
C TYR A 242 -3.87 -1.73 35.56
N SER A 243 -3.39 -2.46 34.57
CA SER A 243 -3.40 -2.08 33.14
C SER A 243 -4.44 -2.83 32.32
N THR A 244 -5.25 -3.65 32.98
CA THR A 244 -6.36 -4.44 32.41
C THR A 244 -7.54 -4.43 33.37
N CYS A 245 -8.69 -4.89 32.90
CA CYS A 245 -9.86 -5.14 33.72
C CYS A 245 -9.57 -6.24 34.74
N ILE A 246 -10.16 -6.08 35.93
CA ILE A 246 -9.94 -6.97 37.07
C ILE A 246 -11.29 -7.48 37.57
N THR A 247 -11.28 -8.65 38.19
CA THR A 247 -12.42 -9.18 38.94
C THR A 247 -12.25 -9.00 40.45
N GLU A 248 -11.07 -8.52 40.88
CA GLU A 248 -10.72 -8.29 42.27
C GLU A 248 -11.69 -7.29 42.92
N GLY A 249 -11.98 -7.50 44.20
CA GLY A 249 -12.99 -6.72 44.93
C GLY A 249 -14.44 -7.10 44.61
N ARG A 250 -14.69 -8.12 43.77
CA ARG A 250 -16.05 -8.60 43.43
C ARG A 250 -16.24 -10.09 43.65
N SER A 251 -17.46 -10.49 43.98
CA SER A 251 -17.86 -11.90 44.20
C SER A 251 -18.63 -12.51 43.04
N ASP A 252 -19.13 -11.70 42.10
CA ASP A 252 -19.89 -12.13 40.93
C ASP A 252 -19.02 -12.49 39.73
N GLY A 253 -17.70 -12.29 39.82
CA GLY A 253 -16.74 -12.63 38.78
C GLY A 253 -16.79 -11.73 37.55
N LEU A 254 -17.58 -10.65 37.57
CA LEU A 254 -17.67 -9.71 36.46
C LEU A 254 -16.43 -8.80 36.40
N PRO A 255 -15.75 -8.71 35.23
CA PRO A 255 -14.60 -7.84 35.08
C PRO A 255 -15.01 -6.37 35.09
N TRP A 256 -14.23 -5.53 35.75
CA TRP A 256 -14.46 -4.10 35.86
C TRP A 256 -13.14 -3.31 35.78
N CYS A 257 -13.26 -2.02 35.51
CA CYS A 257 -12.14 -1.10 35.50
C CYS A 257 -12.54 0.26 36.07
N ALA A 258 -11.56 1.04 36.51
CA ALA A 258 -11.79 2.44 36.83
C ALA A 258 -11.81 3.29 35.55
N THR A 259 -12.64 4.33 35.53
CA THR A 259 -12.67 5.32 34.43
C THR A 259 -11.82 6.56 34.74
N THR A 260 -11.05 6.48 35.83
CA THR A 260 -10.15 7.52 36.35
C THR A 260 -8.84 6.87 36.81
N ALA A 261 -7.78 7.66 36.98
CA ALA A 261 -6.46 7.12 37.31
C ALA A 261 -6.39 6.52 38.73
N ASN A 262 -7.26 6.95 39.65
CA ASN A 262 -7.25 6.48 41.03
C ASN A 262 -8.69 6.20 41.50
N TYR A 263 -9.08 4.94 41.44
CA TYR A 263 -10.39 4.51 41.92
C TYR A 263 -10.54 4.69 43.42
N ASP A 264 -9.46 4.53 44.20
CA ASP A 264 -9.50 4.65 45.65
C ASP A 264 -10.02 6.02 46.11
N ASN A 265 -9.77 7.06 45.31
CA ASN A 265 -10.28 8.41 45.53
C ASN A 265 -11.60 8.67 44.79
N ASP A 266 -11.64 8.42 43.49
CA ASP A 266 -12.70 8.94 42.61
C ASP A 266 -13.94 8.04 42.60
N LYS A 267 -13.77 6.75 42.92
CA LYS A 267 -14.83 5.72 42.94
C LYS A 267 -15.64 5.65 41.64
N LYS A 268 -15.04 6.01 40.51
CA LYS A 268 -15.64 5.97 39.17
C LYS A 268 -15.23 4.70 38.43
N PHE A 269 -16.21 3.88 38.07
CA PHE A 269 -15.98 2.60 37.42
C PHE A 269 -17.14 2.19 36.51
N GLY A 270 -16.88 1.21 35.67
CA GLY A 270 -17.91 0.42 35.02
C GLY A 270 -17.39 -0.97 34.67
N PHE A 271 -18.25 -1.81 34.11
CA PHE A 271 -17.93 -3.19 33.78
C PHE A 271 -17.31 -3.28 32.40
N CYS A 272 -16.33 -4.16 32.27
CA CYS A 272 -15.69 -4.42 31.00
C CYS A 272 -16.52 -5.40 30.17
N PRO A 273 -16.35 -5.42 28.84
CA PRO A 273 -17.01 -6.38 27.97
C PRO A 273 -16.82 -7.81 28.45
N SER A 274 -17.94 -8.52 28.54
CA SER A 274 -18.00 -9.89 29.01
C SER A 274 -19.22 -10.55 28.40
N GLU A 275 -19.05 -11.79 28.00
CA GLU A 275 -20.08 -12.70 27.54
C GLU A 275 -21.21 -12.91 28.57
N LEU A 276 -20.92 -12.63 29.84
CA LEU A 276 -21.88 -12.64 30.96
C LEU A 276 -22.73 -11.37 31.06
N LEU A 277 -22.44 -10.36 30.24
CA LEU A 277 -23.20 -9.10 30.23
C LEU A 277 -23.98 -8.92 28.93
N PHE A 278 -23.38 -9.29 27.80
CA PHE A 278 -24.01 -9.20 26.48
C PHE A 278 -23.24 -10.04 25.46
N THR A 279 -23.92 -10.34 24.36
CA THR A 279 -23.28 -10.75 23.09
C THR A 279 -23.44 -9.65 22.05
N PHE A 280 -22.59 -9.61 21.02
CA PHE A 280 -22.81 -8.76 19.85
C PHE A 280 -23.26 -9.57 18.64
N ASP A 281 -23.88 -8.90 17.68
CA ASP A 281 -24.44 -9.49 16.45
C ASP A 281 -25.28 -10.77 16.75
N GLY A 282 -25.28 -11.75 15.86
CA GLY A 282 -26.09 -12.96 15.96
C GLY A 282 -27.58 -12.67 15.80
N ASN A 283 -28.41 -13.49 16.44
CA ASN A 283 -29.87 -13.38 16.33
C ASN A 283 -30.57 -13.23 17.69
N SER A 284 -29.79 -12.89 18.71
CA SER A 284 -30.22 -12.73 20.10
C SER A 284 -30.24 -11.29 20.59
N ASN A 285 -29.99 -10.30 19.72
CA ASN A 285 -30.17 -8.87 19.98
C ASN A 285 -29.51 -8.38 21.27
N GLY A 286 -28.27 -8.81 21.56
CA GLY A 286 -27.55 -8.36 22.74
C GLY A 286 -27.74 -9.19 24.01
N ALA A 287 -28.52 -10.26 23.98
CA ALA A 287 -28.72 -11.11 25.16
C ALA A 287 -27.40 -11.72 25.66
N GLU A 288 -27.27 -11.92 26.97
CA GLU A 288 -26.12 -12.57 27.58
C GLU A 288 -26.04 -14.07 27.24
N CYS A 289 -24.84 -14.63 27.32
CA CYS A 289 -24.63 -16.06 27.17
C CYS A 289 -25.28 -16.85 28.32
N VAL A 290 -25.83 -18.02 28.00
CA VAL A 290 -26.33 -18.97 29.01
C VAL A 290 -25.33 -20.10 29.14
N PHE A 291 -24.76 -20.26 30.34
CA PHE A 291 -23.84 -21.35 30.64
C PHE A 291 -24.41 -22.31 31.70
N PRO A 292 -24.27 -23.64 31.52
CA PRO A 292 -23.82 -24.29 30.29
C PRO A 292 -24.88 -24.25 29.17
N PHE A 293 -24.44 -24.35 27.92
CA PHE A 293 -25.34 -24.58 26.78
C PHE A 293 -24.95 -25.83 25.97
N THR A 294 -25.92 -26.41 25.26
CA THR A 294 -25.71 -27.57 24.39
C THR A 294 -25.58 -27.17 22.91
N PHE A 295 -24.56 -27.69 22.22
CA PHE A 295 -24.37 -27.58 20.77
C PHE A 295 -23.80 -28.88 20.19
N GLN A 296 -24.45 -29.43 19.16
CA GLN A 296 -24.15 -30.74 18.56
C GLN A 296 -24.06 -31.89 19.59
N GLY A 297 -24.86 -31.81 20.66
CA GLY A 297 -24.86 -32.79 21.75
C GLY A 297 -23.73 -32.62 22.79
N GLU A 298 -22.80 -31.69 22.59
CA GLU A 298 -21.74 -31.36 23.55
C GLU A 298 -22.16 -30.17 24.43
N THR A 299 -21.61 -30.11 25.65
CA THR A 299 -21.95 -29.07 26.65
C THR A 299 -20.80 -28.09 26.85
N TYR A 300 -21.08 -26.79 26.68
CA TYR A 300 -20.08 -25.72 26.76
C TYR A 300 -20.35 -24.82 27.97
N ASN A 301 -19.29 -24.54 28.74
CA ASN A 301 -19.34 -23.68 29.95
C ASN A 301 -18.72 -22.29 29.72
N GLY A 302 -18.42 -21.97 28.46
CA GLY A 302 -17.81 -20.73 28.02
C GLY A 302 -18.08 -20.56 26.53
N CYS A 303 -17.62 -19.44 25.98
CA CYS A 303 -17.68 -19.24 24.54
C CYS A 303 -16.83 -20.27 23.80
N THR A 304 -17.22 -20.59 22.56
CA THR A 304 -16.52 -21.54 21.71
C THR A 304 -16.40 -21.00 20.31
N THR A 305 -15.39 -21.46 19.56
CA THR A 305 -15.27 -21.24 18.12
C THR A 305 -15.80 -22.43 17.32
N GLU A 306 -16.29 -23.46 18.01
CA GLU A 306 -16.70 -24.72 17.39
C GLU A 306 -17.85 -24.52 16.40
N GLY A 307 -17.74 -25.16 15.24
CA GLY A 307 -18.65 -24.96 14.12
C GLY A 307 -18.38 -23.72 13.27
N ARG A 308 -17.32 -22.94 13.55
CA ARG A 308 -16.93 -21.77 12.76
C ARG A 308 -15.48 -21.85 12.26
N SER A 309 -15.23 -21.30 11.07
CA SER A 309 -13.90 -21.21 10.45
C SER A 309 -13.26 -19.82 10.56
N ASP A 310 -14.04 -18.81 10.91
CA ASP A 310 -13.60 -17.42 11.06
C ASP A 310 -12.93 -17.14 12.42
N GLY A 311 -12.99 -18.09 13.36
CA GLY A 311 -12.36 -17.97 14.67
C GLY A 311 -13.12 -17.10 15.67
N TYR A 312 -14.27 -16.53 15.30
CA TYR A 312 -15.07 -15.74 16.23
C TYR A 312 -15.70 -16.62 17.30
N ARG A 313 -15.47 -16.24 18.56
CA ARG A 313 -16.06 -16.90 19.72
C ARG A 313 -17.53 -16.56 19.81
N TRP A 314 -18.35 -17.58 20.02
CA TRP A 314 -19.79 -17.45 20.14
C TRP A 314 -20.32 -18.29 21.31
N CYS A 315 -21.53 -17.98 21.74
CA CYS A 315 -22.24 -18.74 22.75
C CYS A 315 -23.73 -18.83 22.40
N ALA A 316 -24.42 -19.83 22.96
CA ALA A 316 -25.86 -19.80 22.97
C ALA A 316 -26.37 -18.81 24.04
N THR A 317 -27.45 -18.12 23.71
CA THR A 317 -28.16 -17.27 24.69
C THR A 317 -29.37 -18.00 25.28
N THR A 318 -29.39 -19.33 25.15
CA THR A 318 -30.33 -20.26 25.78
C THR A 318 -29.58 -21.53 26.19
N SER A 319 -30.21 -22.40 26.97
CA SER A 319 -29.57 -23.64 27.44
C SER A 319 -29.28 -24.66 26.31
N ASN A 320 -29.89 -24.52 25.14
CA ASN A 320 -29.71 -25.47 24.04
C ASN A 320 -29.79 -24.77 22.68
N PHE A 321 -28.64 -24.63 22.02
CA PHE A 321 -28.55 -24.03 20.70
C PHE A 321 -29.19 -24.91 19.62
N ASP A 322 -29.06 -26.24 19.72
CA ASP A 322 -29.57 -27.15 18.70
C ASP A 322 -31.10 -27.04 18.53
N THR A 323 -31.82 -26.74 19.62
CA THR A 323 -33.27 -26.52 19.61
C THR A 323 -33.64 -25.09 19.27
N ASP A 324 -33.05 -24.13 19.97
CA ASP A 324 -33.57 -22.75 19.96
C ASP A 324 -32.90 -21.89 18.89
N LYS A 325 -31.70 -22.28 18.46
CA LYS A 325 -30.87 -21.60 17.45
C LYS A 325 -30.64 -20.13 17.77
N LYS A 326 -30.59 -19.79 19.06
CA LYS A 326 -30.36 -18.45 19.59
C LYS A 326 -28.92 -18.29 20.03
N TYR A 327 -28.22 -17.33 19.44
CA TYR A 327 -26.81 -17.09 19.70
C TYR A 327 -26.42 -15.64 19.50
N GLY A 328 -25.26 -15.30 20.05
CA GLY A 328 -24.50 -14.13 19.69
C GLY A 328 -23.00 -14.37 19.88
N PHE A 329 -22.20 -13.40 19.44
CA PHE A 329 -20.75 -13.45 19.55
C PHE A 329 -20.28 -12.86 20.86
N CYS A 330 -19.21 -13.46 21.38
CA CYS A 330 -18.66 -13.09 22.67
C CYS A 330 -17.63 -11.98 22.50
N PRO A 331 -17.74 -10.85 23.24
CA PRO A 331 -16.75 -9.80 23.19
C PRO A 331 -15.37 -10.32 23.64
N ASN A 332 -14.31 -9.80 23.02
CA ASN A 332 -12.97 -10.05 23.53
C ASN A 332 -12.78 -9.33 24.87
N ARG A 333 -12.21 -10.06 25.82
CA ARG A 333 -11.72 -9.46 27.05
C ARG A 333 -10.40 -8.77 26.74
N ASP A 334 -10.07 -7.71 27.45
CA ASP A 334 -8.80 -7.00 27.30
C ASP A 334 -7.58 -7.81 27.76
N THR A 335 -7.82 -8.95 28.43
CA THR A 335 -6.81 -9.94 28.80
C THR A 335 -6.69 -11.09 27.80
N ALA A 336 -7.48 -11.07 26.72
CA ALA A 336 -7.45 -12.10 25.69
C ALA A 336 -6.09 -12.14 24.97
N VAL A 337 -5.66 -13.33 24.58
CA VAL A 337 -4.51 -13.45 23.69
C VAL A 337 -4.90 -13.10 22.26
N ILE A 338 -3.98 -12.49 21.52
CA ILE A 338 -4.13 -12.17 20.09
C ILE A 338 -3.35 -13.20 19.27
N GLY A 339 -3.93 -13.66 18.17
CA GLY A 339 -3.36 -14.69 17.31
C GLY A 339 -3.02 -15.99 18.04
N GLY A 340 -2.03 -16.73 17.51
CA GLY A 340 -1.69 -18.06 18.01
C GLY A 340 -2.79 -19.07 17.69
N ASN A 341 -3.09 -20.00 18.60
CA ASN A 341 -4.11 -21.04 18.40
C ASN A 341 -5.19 -21.07 19.48
N SER A 342 -5.26 -19.98 20.25
CA SER A 342 -6.18 -19.76 21.37
C SER A 342 -6.67 -18.31 21.40
N GLU A 343 -6.73 -17.66 20.24
CA GLU A 343 -7.13 -16.27 20.10
C GLU A 343 -8.47 -15.99 20.80
N GLY A 344 -8.55 -14.85 21.50
CA GLY A 344 -9.69 -14.49 22.31
C GLY A 344 -9.67 -15.07 23.74
N GLU A 345 -8.91 -16.14 24.00
CA GLU A 345 -8.86 -16.75 25.33
C GLU A 345 -7.90 -16.00 26.29
N PRO A 346 -8.23 -15.85 27.57
CA PRO A 346 -7.36 -15.20 28.53
C PRO A 346 -6.12 -16.06 28.84
N CYS A 347 -5.01 -15.40 29.18
CA CYS A 347 -3.84 -16.09 29.72
C CYS A 347 -4.19 -16.85 31.01
N GLN A 348 -3.69 -18.09 31.12
CA GLN A 348 -3.77 -18.86 32.35
C GLN A 348 -2.49 -18.67 33.17
N PHE A 349 -2.58 -18.00 34.33
CA PHE A 349 -1.45 -17.88 35.25
C PHE A 349 -1.71 -18.67 36.55
N PRO A 350 -0.68 -19.34 37.10
CA PRO A 350 0.59 -19.69 36.45
C PRO A 350 0.41 -20.76 35.37
N PHE A 351 1.28 -20.76 34.35
CA PHE A 351 1.38 -21.85 33.38
C PHE A 351 2.78 -22.47 33.35
N THR A 352 2.90 -23.70 32.85
CA THR A 352 4.17 -24.40 32.70
C THR A 352 4.61 -24.43 31.23
N PHE A 353 5.85 -24.04 30.95
CA PHE A 353 6.51 -24.12 29.64
C PHE A 353 7.96 -24.59 29.80
N LEU A 354 8.35 -25.64 29.06
CA LEU A 354 9.64 -26.33 29.17
C LEU A 354 10.00 -26.69 30.62
N GLY A 355 8.99 -27.12 31.39
CA GLY A 355 9.13 -27.47 32.81
C GLY A 355 9.31 -26.29 33.77
N THR A 356 9.28 -25.04 33.28
CA THR A 356 9.38 -23.82 34.10
C THR A 356 8.00 -23.18 34.27
N LYS A 357 7.70 -22.67 35.47
CA LYS A 357 6.44 -21.98 35.77
C LYS A 357 6.54 -20.48 35.51
N TYR A 358 5.55 -19.94 34.81
CA TYR A 358 5.42 -18.53 34.45
C TYR A 358 4.17 -17.94 35.10
N THR A 359 4.30 -16.78 35.73
CA THR A 359 3.20 -16.00 36.35
C THR A 359 2.89 -14.71 35.59
N SER A 360 3.55 -14.51 34.45
CA SER A 360 3.37 -13.37 33.55
C SER A 360 3.71 -13.81 32.13
N CYS A 361 3.37 -12.99 31.14
CA CYS A 361 3.79 -13.20 29.76
C CYS A 361 5.31 -13.29 29.66
N THR A 362 5.79 -14.09 28.70
CA THR A 362 7.22 -14.34 28.48
C THR A 362 7.53 -14.29 26.99
N SER A 363 8.79 -14.02 26.63
CA SER A 363 9.29 -14.16 25.25
C SER A 363 10.12 -15.45 25.08
N GLU A 364 10.23 -16.28 26.13
CA GLU A 364 10.96 -17.54 26.05
C GLU A 364 10.43 -18.43 24.92
N GLY A 365 11.33 -19.07 24.19
CA GLY A 365 10.98 -19.85 23.00
C GLY A 365 10.97 -19.04 21.69
N ARG A 366 10.91 -17.69 21.76
CA ARG A 366 10.78 -16.82 20.58
C ARG A 366 12.03 -16.01 20.27
N GLY A 367 12.28 -15.77 18.97
CA GLY A 367 13.42 -14.95 18.48
C GLY A 367 13.06 -13.54 18.03
N ASP A 368 11.77 -13.25 17.90
CA ASP A 368 11.24 -11.92 17.63
C ASP A 368 11.07 -11.07 18.90
N GLY A 369 11.19 -11.69 20.09
CA GLY A 369 11.02 -11.02 21.37
C GLY A 369 9.57 -10.72 21.74
N LYS A 370 8.59 -11.18 20.95
CA LYS A 370 7.16 -10.97 21.25
C LYS A 370 6.77 -11.71 22.52
N LEU A 371 5.92 -11.07 23.33
CA LEU A 371 5.43 -11.65 24.58
C LEU A 371 4.22 -12.54 24.32
N TRP A 372 4.23 -13.73 24.91
CA TRP A 372 3.16 -14.71 24.80
C TRP A 372 2.84 -15.35 26.14
N CYS A 373 1.70 -16.01 26.22
CA CYS A 373 1.30 -16.82 27.37
C CYS A 373 0.57 -18.09 26.93
N ALA A 374 0.55 -19.10 27.81
CA ALA A 374 -0.34 -20.22 27.63
C ALA A 374 -1.76 -19.85 28.09
N THR A 375 -2.75 -20.40 27.40
CA THR A 375 -4.17 -20.29 27.77
C THR A 375 -4.64 -21.49 28.60
N THR A 376 -3.73 -22.41 28.94
CA THR A 376 -3.94 -23.52 29.86
C THR A 376 -2.82 -23.58 30.90
N SER A 377 -3.03 -24.36 31.97
CA SER A 377 -2.05 -24.49 33.06
C SER A 377 -0.73 -25.14 32.64
N ASN A 378 -0.70 -25.82 31.49
CA ASN A 378 0.47 -26.53 31.00
C ASN A 378 0.57 -26.52 29.47
N TYR A 379 1.37 -25.59 28.94
CA TYR A 379 1.66 -25.53 27.51
C TYR A 379 2.37 -26.80 27.02
N ASP A 380 3.22 -27.42 27.83
CA ASP A 380 3.98 -28.60 27.41
C ASP A 380 3.05 -29.76 27.02
N ALA A 381 1.89 -29.86 27.67
CA ALA A 381 0.86 -30.84 27.38
C ALA A 381 -0.10 -30.38 26.27
N ASP A 382 -0.68 -29.17 26.43
CA ASP A 382 -1.85 -28.77 25.63
C ASP A 382 -1.49 -28.00 24.36
N LYS A 383 -0.29 -27.38 24.33
CA LYS A 383 0.20 -26.54 23.21
C LYS A 383 -0.74 -25.39 22.84
N LYS A 384 -1.52 -24.90 23.81
CA LYS A 384 -2.48 -23.80 23.66
C LYS A 384 -1.88 -22.47 24.12
N TRP A 385 -1.84 -21.49 23.22
CA TRP A 385 -1.15 -20.21 23.44
C TRP A 385 -1.68 -19.10 22.52
N GLY A 386 -1.29 -17.87 22.84
CA GLY A 386 -1.35 -16.72 21.95
C GLY A 386 -0.48 -15.57 22.44
N PHE A 387 -0.45 -14.47 21.69
CA PHE A 387 0.32 -13.28 22.05
C PHE A 387 -0.40 -12.49 23.14
N CYS A 388 0.37 -12.00 24.10
CA CYS A 388 -0.19 -11.10 25.09
C CYS A 388 -0.47 -9.73 24.46
N PRO A 389 -1.56 -9.03 24.88
CA PRO A 389 -1.85 -7.69 24.43
C PRO A 389 -0.66 -6.74 24.58
N ASP A 390 -0.32 -6.08 23.48
CA ASP A 390 0.66 -5.01 23.44
C ASP A 390 -0.06 -3.66 23.25
N LYS A 391 0.59 -2.67 22.65
CA LYS A 391 -0.06 -1.38 22.38
C LYS A 391 -1.07 -1.46 21.23
N GLY A 392 -0.99 -2.49 20.40
CA GLY A 392 -1.75 -2.64 19.17
C GLY A 392 -1.52 -1.50 18.17
N TYR A 393 -2.41 -1.43 17.19
CA TYR A 393 -2.37 -0.44 16.12
C TYR A 393 -3.54 0.51 16.23
N SER A 394 -3.26 1.81 16.11
CA SER A 394 -4.31 2.83 16.07
C SER A 394 -5.16 2.65 14.82
N LEU A 395 -6.38 2.13 14.98
CA LEU A 395 -7.34 1.97 13.88
C LEU A 395 -7.60 3.30 13.19
N PHE A 396 -7.62 4.41 13.95
CA PHE A 396 -7.75 5.76 13.39
C PHE A 396 -6.61 6.10 12.40
N LEU A 397 -5.35 5.86 12.77
CA LEU A 397 -4.21 6.21 11.91
C LEU A 397 -4.13 5.29 10.68
N VAL A 398 -4.30 3.98 10.88
CA VAL A 398 -4.28 3.02 9.77
C VAL A 398 -5.44 3.31 8.82
N ALA A 399 -6.65 3.52 9.34
CA ALA A 399 -7.80 3.86 8.49
C ALA A 399 -7.62 5.19 7.76
N ALA A 400 -7.05 6.21 8.42
CA ALA A 400 -6.78 7.48 7.74
C ALA A 400 -5.83 7.27 6.55
N HIS A 401 -4.79 6.45 6.70
CA HIS A 401 -3.88 6.07 5.62
C HIS A 401 -4.60 5.32 4.49
N GLU A 402 -5.32 4.23 4.81
CA GLU A 402 -6.03 3.43 3.81
C GLU A 402 -7.11 4.22 3.09
N PHE A 403 -7.80 5.14 3.77
CA PHE A 403 -8.75 6.03 3.12
C PHE A 403 -8.06 7.01 2.17
N GLY A 404 -6.80 7.40 2.42
CA GLY A 404 -6.00 8.14 1.44
C GLY A 404 -5.84 7.35 0.13
N HIS A 405 -5.56 6.04 0.23
CA HIS A 405 -5.53 5.14 -0.93
C HIS A 405 -6.89 5.01 -1.61
N ALA A 406 -7.96 4.81 -0.84
CA ALA A 406 -9.33 4.75 -1.35
C ALA A 406 -9.81 6.06 -1.97
N LEU A 407 -9.10 7.16 -1.73
CA LEU A 407 -9.31 8.46 -2.37
C LEU A 407 -8.35 8.73 -3.53
N GLY A 408 -7.37 7.85 -3.79
CA GLY A 408 -6.49 7.94 -4.95
C GLY A 408 -5.04 8.31 -4.67
N LEU A 409 -4.65 8.47 -3.40
CA LEU A 409 -3.26 8.73 -3.04
C LEU A 409 -2.43 7.46 -3.14
N ASP A 410 -1.14 7.63 -3.42
CA ASP A 410 -0.13 6.59 -3.37
C ASP A 410 0.78 6.81 -2.15
N HIS A 411 1.67 5.84 -1.88
CA HIS A 411 2.64 5.96 -0.80
C HIS A 411 3.60 7.14 -0.99
N SER A 412 3.74 7.94 0.06
CA SER A 412 4.77 8.97 0.17
C SER A 412 6.12 8.36 0.56
N ASN A 413 7.20 9.06 0.19
CA ASN A 413 8.55 8.77 0.66
C ASN A 413 8.99 9.68 1.83
N ILE A 414 8.09 10.52 2.34
CA ILE A 414 8.33 11.39 3.48
C ILE A 414 7.90 10.68 4.75
N GLN A 415 8.85 10.37 5.64
CA GLN A 415 8.62 9.54 6.85
C GLN A 415 7.59 10.10 7.84
N ASP A 416 7.33 11.40 7.81
CA ASP A 416 6.35 12.05 8.68
C ASP A 416 4.99 12.29 7.99
N ALA A 417 4.86 11.94 6.70
CA ALA A 417 3.58 11.95 6.00
C ALA A 417 2.70 10.78 6.44
N LEU A 418 1.39 11.01 6.52
CA LEU A 418 0.43 9.95 6.81
C LEU A 418 0.53 8.85 5.76
N MET A 419 0.68 9.19 4.48
CA MET A 419 0.81 8.24 3.37
C MET A 419 2.19 7.55 3.30
N PHE A 420 3.08 7.72 4.28
CA PHE A 420 4.29 6.91 4.39
C PHE A 420 3.92 5.45 4.70
N PRO A 421 4.50 4.44 4.01
CA PRO A 421 4.04 3.05 4.12
C PRO A 421 4.20 2.43 5.51
N MET A 422 5.17 2.88 6.31
CA MET A 422 5.49 2.26 7.60
C MET A 422 4.63 2.84 8.71
N TYR A 423 4.09 1.96 9.56
CA TYR A 423 3.30 2.39 10.70
C TYR A 423 4.15 3.09 11.75
N LYS A 424 3.68 4.25 12.19
CA LYS A 424 4.24 5.00 13.32
C LYS A 424 3.10 5.63 14.12
N TYR A 425 2.99 5.28 15.39
CA TYR A 425 2.02 5.92 16.26
C TYR A 425 2.39 7.38 16.52
N VAL A 426 1.42 8.27 16.30
CA VAL A 426 1.51 9.71 16.60
C VAL A 426 0.31 10.08 17.46
N ALA A 427 0.57 10.56 18.69
CA ALA A 427 -0.49 10.92 19.63
C ALA A 427 -1.26 12.18 19.17
N ASP A 428 -0.54 13.23 18.81
CA ASP A 428 -1.09 14.50 18.34
C ASP A 428 -1.02 14.60 16.81
N PHE A 429 -1.81 13.75 16.14
CA PHE A 429 -1.78 13.61 14.69
C PHE A 429 -2.30 14.86 13.96
N HIS A 430 -1.58 15.25 12.91
CA HIS A 430 -1.96 16.25 11.91
C HIS A 430 -1.46 15.77 10.54
N LEU A 431 -2.18 16.10 9.47
CA LEU A 431 -1.68 15.80 8.11
C LEU A 431 -0.40 16.56 7.83
N HIS A 432 0.54 15.89 7.15
CA HIS A 432 1.73 16.54 6.62
C HIS A 432 1.37 17.32 5.35
N GLU A 433 2.13 18.36 5.02
CA GLU A 433 1.88 19.19 3.83
C GLU A 433 1.86 18.35 2.54
N ASP A 434 2.70 17.32 2.45
CA ASP A 434 2.74 16.36 1.33
C ASP A 434 1.40 15.63 1.12
N ASP A 435 0.75 15.19 2.20
CA ASP A 435 -0.56 14.54 2.13
C ASP A 435 -1.63 15.56 1.68
N ILE A 436 -1.56 16.80 2.20
CA ILE A 436 -2.49 17.88 1.87
C ILE A 436 -2.35 18.26 0.40
N GLU A 437 -1.12 18.47 -0.09
CA GLU A 437 -0.84 18.77 -1.49
C GLU A 437 -1.32 17.63 -2.41
N GLY A 438 -1.08 16.38 -2.03
CA GLY A 438 -1.53 15.20 -2.77
C GLY A 438 -3.05 15.12 -2.89
N ILE A 439 -3.78 15.25 -1.78
CA ILE A 439 -5.24 15.12 -1.81
C ILE A 439 -5.91 16.33 -2.47
N GLN A 440 -5.38 17.54 -2.24
CA GLN A 440 -5.89 18.75 -2.88
C GLN A 440 -5.55 18.80 -4.37
N TYR A 441 -4.51 18.10 -4.82
CA TYR A 441 -4.26 17.93 -6.24
C TYR A 441 -5.42 17.18 -6.92
N LEU A 442 -5.97 16.14 -6.27
CA LEU A 442 -7.07 15.35 -6.81
C LEU A 442 -8.43 16.06 -6.72
N TYR A 443 -8.73 16.67 -5.57
CA TYR A 443 -10.07 17.15 -5.22
C TYR A 443 -10.18 18.68 -5.04
N GLY A 444 -9.06 19.40 -5.06
CA GLY A 444 -8.98 20.82 -4.76
C GLY A 444 -8.92 21.12 -3.26
N SER A 445 -8.60 22.37 -2.94
CA SER A 445 -8.67 22.88 -1.56
C SER A 445 -10.10 23.15 -1.15
N ARG A 446 -10.41 22.98 0.13
CA ARG A 446 -11.71 23.33 0.69
C ARG A 446 -12.08 24.80 0.47
N THR A 447 -13.15 25.06 -0.28
CA THR A 447 -13.72 26.41 -0.51
C THR A 447 -15.14 26.49 0.05
N GLY A 448 -15.33 26.99 1.26
CA GLY A 448 -16.66 27.20 1.88
C GLY A 448 -16.65 27.14 3.41
N PRO A 449 -17.72 27.61 4.09
CA PRO A 449 -17.82 27.54 5.56
C PRO A 449 -17.98 26.09 6.05
N ASP A 450 -17.62 25.84 7.33
CA ASP A 450 -17.59 24.51 7.96
C ASP A 450 -18.88 23.68 7.76
N PRO A 451 -18.81 22.41 7.28
CA PRO A 451 -19.95 21.52 7.28
C PRO A 451 -20.25 21.05 8.70
N THR A 452 -21.53 21.10 9.04
CA THR A 452 -22.10 20.56 10.28
C THR A 452 -21.95 19.02 10.28
N PRO A 453 -21.64 18.38 11.42
CA PRO A 453 -21.54 16.92 11.53
C PRO A 453 -22.79 16.20 10.98
N PRO A 454 -22.63 15.04 10.31
CA PRO A 454 -23.74 14.36 9.65
C PRO A 454 -24.79 13.84 10.66
N GLN A 455 -26.06 14.16 10.39
CA GLN A 455 -27.21 13.56 11.06
C GLN A 455 -27.70 12.33 10.29
N PRO A 456 -28.15 11.26 10.96
CA PRO A 456 -28.71 10.09 10.30
C PRO A 456 -29.99 10.47 9.55
N ARG A 457 -30.07 10.15 8.26
CA ARG A 457 -31.28 10.28 7.46
C ARG A 457 -31.82 8.90 7.12
N THR A 458 -32.86 8.48 7.82
CA THR A 458 -33.67 7.30 7.46
C THR A 458 -34.39 7.56 6.13
N THR A 459 -34.11 6.76 5.10
CA THR A 459 -34.79 6.80 3.81
C THR A 459 -36.02 5.90 3.82
N THR A 460 -37.20 6.52 3.81
CA THR A 460 -38.47 5.87 3.53
C THR A 460 -38.55 5.54 2.04
N SER A 461 -38.82 4.28 1.71
CA SER A 461 -39.00 3.76 0.36
C SER A 461 -40.12 4.48 -0.42
N SER A 462 -39.89 4.78 -1.70
CA SER A 462 -40.95 5.09 -2.68
C SER A 462 -40.55 4.66 -4.10
N PRO A 463 -41.52 4.35 -4.99
CA PRO A 463 -41.36 3.31 -6.01
C PRO A 463 -40.93 3.81 -7.40
N VAL A 464 -40.23 2.92 -8.11
CA VAL A 464 -39.70 3.03 -9.48
C VAL A 464 -40.81 3.08 -10.56
N PRO A 465 -40.71 3.93 -11.60
CA PRO A 465 -41.55 3.85 -12.80
C PRO A 465 -40.92 2.99 -13.93
N PRO A 466 -41.73 2.36 -14.80
CA PRO A 466 -41.29 1.30 -15.71
C PRO A 466 -40.68 1.78 -17.05
N PRO A 467 -39.92 0.92 -17.76
CA PRO A 467 -39.20 1.28 -18.99
C PRO A 467 -40.05 1.14 -20.27
N LYS A 468 -39.70 1.91 -21.30
CA LYS A 468 -40.34 1.91 -22.64
C LYS A 468 -39.42 1.31 -23.71
N PRO A 469 -39.93 0.52 -24.68
CA PRO A 469 -39.11 -0.29 -25.58
C PRO A 469 -38.88 0.38 -26.95
N THR A 470 -37.74 0.11 -27.58
CA THR A 470 -37.63 0.11 -29.06
C THR A 470 -36.69 -1.00 -29.52
N GLY A 471 -37.16 -1.79 -30.49
CA GLY A 471 -36.45 -2.96 -31.01
C GLY A 471 -35.69 -2.70 -32.30
N ARG A 472 -34.83 -3.65 -32.67
CA ARG A 472 -34.48 -3.98 -34.06
C ARG A 472 -33.96 -5.42 -34.15
N THR A 473 -34.39 -6.09 -35.21
CA THR A 473 -34.19 -7.49 -35.59
C THR A 473 -32.80 -7.79 -36.18
N PRO A 474 -32.32 -9.05 -36.19
CA PRO A 474 -30.99 -9.44 -36.67
C PRO A 474 -30.98 -10.28 -37.97
N LYS A 475 -29.92 -10.20 -38.79
CA LYS A 475 -29.41 -11.27 -39.71
C LYS A 475 -28.22 -10.79 -40.60
N PRO A 476 -27.45 -11.68 -41.27
CA PRO A 476 -26.60 -12.80 -40.80
C PRO A 476 -25.15 -12.78 -41.35
N THR A 477 -24.26 -13.54 -40.70
CA THR A 477 -22.91 -13.92 -41.14
C THR A 477 -22.91 -14.95 -42.29
N PRO A 478 -21.87 -15.00 -43.14
CA PRO A 478 -21.25 -16.30 -43.51
C PRO A 478 -19.70 -16.21 -43.72
N PRO A 479 -18.98 -17.26 -44.17
CA PRO A 479 -18.38 -18.32 -43.35
C PRO A 479 -16.84 -18.40 -43.43
N ILE A 480 -16.23 -19.16 -42.51
CA ILE A 480 -14.80 -19.46 -42.40
C ILE A 480 -14.38 -20.54 -43.42
N VAL A 481 -13.21 -20.37 -44.06
CA VAL A 481 -12.41 -21.46 -44.66
C VAL A 481 -10.92 -21.20 -44.33
N PRO A 482 -10.14 -22.21 -43.90
CA PRO A 482 -8.75 -22.07 -43.49
C PRO A 482 -7.82 -22.14 -44.69
N THR A 483 -6.56 -21.65 -44.59
CA THR A 483 -5.32 -22.33 -45.07
C THR A 483 -4.10 -21.39 -45.09
N THR A 484 -3.08 -21.83 -44.33
CA THR A 484 -1.62 -21.63 -44.44
C THR A 484 -1.01 -20.23 -44.54
N THR A 485 -0.17 -19.96 -43.54
CA THR A 485 0.95 -19.02 -43.56
C THR A 485 1.89 -19.23 -44.75
N PRO A 486 2.39 -18.12 -45.32
CA PRO A 486 3.82 -17.94 -45.49
C PRO A 486 4.33 -16.65 -44.82
N VAL A 487 5.59 -16.72 -44.41
CA VAL A 487 6.42 -15.71 -43.73
C VAL A 487 6.18 -14.29 -44.26
N VAL A 488 5.77 -13.40 -43.34
CA VAL A 488 5.36 -12.01 -43.60
C VAL A 488 6.57 -11.09 -43.66
N GLU A 489 6.75 -10.35 -44.76
CA GLU A 489 7.55 -9.11 -44.78
C GLU A 489 6.99 -8.13 -43.74
N PRO A 490 7.81 -7.42 -42.94
CA PRO A 490 7.30 -6.44 -42.00
C PRO A 490 6.43 -5.43 -42.76
N SER A 491 5.16 -5.39 -42.35
CA SER A 491 4.11 -4.60 -42.97
C SER A 491 4.58 -3.17 -43.21
N LYS A 492 4.48 -2.66 -44.44
CA LYS A 492 4.69 -1.23 -44.75
C LYS A 492 3.56 -0.32 -44.23
N ASP A 493 2.59 -0.91 -43.53
CA ASP A 493 1.47 -0.20 -42.90
C ASP A 493 1.83 0.23 -41.47
N ALA A 494 1.85 1.54 -41.23
CA ALA A 494 2.06 2.11 -39.90
C ALA A 494 1.03 1.63 -38.87
N CYS A 495 -0.18 1.27 -39.31
CA CYS A 495 -1.24 0.77 -38.44
C CYS A 495 -1.02 -0.66 -37.95
N GLN A 496 -0.05 -1.39 -38.52
CA GLN A 496 0.32 -2.73 -38.06
C GLN A 496 1.59 -2.71 -37.20
N MET A 497 2.12 -1.53 -36.89
CA MET A 497 3.29 -1.37 -36.03
C MET A 497 2.87 -1.23 -34.57
N ASP A 498 3.41 -2.10 -33.72
CA ASP A 498 3.18 -2.01 -32.27
C ASP A 498 4.07 -0.94 -31.62
N VAL A 499 5.29 -0.73 -32.14
CA VAL A 499 6.30 0.17 -31.57
C VAL A 499 7.11 0.85 -32.68
N PHE A 500 7.33 2.16 -32.55
CA PHE A 500 8.17 2.96 -33.44
C PHE A 500 9.59 3.12 -32.86
N ASP A 501 10.57 3.40 -33.71
CA ASP A 501 11.93 3.69 -33.24
C ASP A 501 12.01 5.05 -32.54
N THR A 502 11.25 6.05 -33.03
CA THR A 502 10.98 7.33 -32.35
C THR A 502 9.83 8.06 -33.02
N ILE A 503 9.15 8.91 -32.27
CA ILE A 503 8.11 9.82 -32.71
C ILE A 503 8.56 11.24 -32.34
N THR A 504 8.50 12.17 -33.29
CA THR A 504 8.90 13.55 -33.01
C THR A 504 8.13 14.55 -33.85
N GLU A 505 8.05 15.80 -33.38
CA GLU A 505 7.51 16.92 -34.15
C GLU A 505 8.62 17.59 -34.96
N ILE A 506 8.47 17.61 -36.29
CA ILE A 506 9.36 18.32 -37.21
C ILE A 506 8.49 19.21 -38.09
N GLN A 507 8.79 20.50 -38.14
CA GLN A 507 8.05 21.49 -38.95
C GLN A 507 6.54 21.51 -38.68
N GLY A 508 6.11 21.21 -37.46
CA GLY A 508 4.71 21.20 -37.06
C GLY A 508 3.91 19.96 -37.49
N GLU A 509 4.58 18.91 -37.97
CA GLU A 509 3.97 17.60 -38.27
C GLU A 509 4.62 16.51 -37.38
N LEU A 510 3.81 15.61 -36.80
CA LEU A 510 4.35 14.41 -36.16
C LEU A 510 4.93 13.48 -37.20
N HIS A 511 6.15 13.02 -36.97
CA HIS A 511 6.88 12.04 -37.76
C HIS A 511 7.07 10.78 -36.92
N PHE A 512 6.73 9.62 -37.48
CA PHE A 512 6.85 8.30 -36.85
C PHE A 512 7.93 7.53 -37.61
N PHE A 513 9.06 7.23 -36.98
CA PHE A 513 10.20 6.57 -37.62
C PHE A 513 10.22 5.09 -37.30
N LYS A 514 10.44 4.25 -38.30
CA LYS A 514 10.63 2.80 -38.13
C LYS A 514 11.46 2.23 -39.27
N ASP A 515 12.55 1.54 -38.95
CA ASP A 515 13.32 0.68 -39.87
C ASP A 515 13.66 1.38 -41.21
N GLY A 516 14.22 2.59 -41.15
CA GLY A 516 14.62 3.36 -42.34
C GLY A 516 13.49 4.09 -43.06
N HIS A 517 12.26 3.99 -42.56
CA HIS A 517 11.07 4.64 -43.10
C HIS A 517 10.45 5.58 -42.07
N PHE A 518 9.63 6.52 -42.55
CA PHE A 518 8.81 7.33 -41.67
C PHE A 518 7.44 7.66 -42.27
N TRP A 519 6.48 7.93 -41.40
CA TRP A 519 5.17 8.45 -41.73
C TRP A 519 4.97 9.79 -41.06
N LYS A 520 4.11 10.64 -41.63
CA LYS A 520 3.80 11.94 -41.03
C LYS A 520 2.33 12.28 -41.07
N THR A 521 1.86 12.98 -40.04
CA THR A 521 0.46 13.42 -39.93
C THR A 521 0.19 14.64 -40.82
N SER A 522 -1.04 14.77 -41.34
CA SER A 522 -1.46 15.92 -42.15
C SER A 522 -2.20 16.96 -41.30
N ASN A 523 -1.87 18.24 -41.45
CA ASN A 523 -2.44 19.35 -40.67
C ASN A 523 -3.90 19.74 -41.03
N GLY A 524 -4.64 18.91 -41.80
CA GLY A 524 -6.00 19.21 -42.25
C GLY A 524 -7.00 18.07 -42.03
N GLY A 525 -7.93 18.26 -41.08
CA GLY A 525 -9.31 17.74 -41.01
C GLY A 525 -9.59 16.23 -40.98
N ASN A 526 -8.92 15.41 -41.79
CA ASN A 526 -9.27 14.00 -41.99
C ASN A 526 -8.31 12.99 -41.35
N GLY A 527 -7.36 13.43 -40.52
CA GLY A 527 -6.57 12.58 -39.63
C GLY A 527 -5.62 11.55 -40.27
N LYS A 528 -5.67 11.28 -41.58
CA LYS A 528 -4.90 10.21 -42.22
C LYS A 528 -3.40 10.53 -42.32
N HIS A 529 -2.54 9.64 -41.81
CA HIS A 529 -1.09 9.72 -41.94
C HIS A 529 -0.64 9.47 -43.40
N ARG A 530 0.50 10.06 -43.80
CA ARG A 530 1.12 9.93 -45.13
C ARG A 530 2.46 9.20 -45.00
N GLY A 531 2.77 8.35 -45.98
CA GLY A 531 3.99 7.54 -46.01
C GLY A 531 3.72 6.12 -46.55
N PRO A 532 4.69 5.20 -46.45
CA PRO A 532 6.02 5.39 -45.89
C PRO A 532 6.93 6.22 -46.81
N PHE A 533 7.67 7.16 -46.23
CA PHE A 533 8.77 7.87 -46.87
C PHE A 533 10.11 7.27 -46.41
N ARG A 534 11.15 7.36 -47.23
CA ARG A 534 12.49 6.86 -46.85
C ARG A 534 13.28 7.93 -46.11
N VAL A 535 13.84 7.55 -44.96
CA VAL A 535 14.71 8.43 -44.16
C VAL A 535 15.91 8.86 -45.00
N SER A 536 16.52 7.96 -45.75
CA SER A 536 17.70 8.24 -46.59
C SER A 536 17.42 9.20 -47.76
N GLU A 537 16.18 9.33 -48.21
CA GLU A 537 15.81 10.27 -49.29
C GLU A 537 15.61 11.68 -48.73
N THR A 538 15.07 11.79 -47.51
CA THR A 538 14.79 13.08 -46.87
C THR A 538 16.01 13.60 -46.11
N TRP A 539 16.73 12.71 -45.44
CA TRP A 539 17.93 12.99 -44.64
C TRP A 539 19.05 11.99 -45.00
N PRO A 540 19.79 12.23 -46.10
CA PRO A 540 20.73 11.25 -46.66
C PRO A 540 21.92 10.86 -45.77
N SER A 541 22.22 11.64 -44.75
CA SER A 541 23.36 11.40 -43.84
C SER A 541 22.96 10.73 -42.54
N LEU A 542 21.67 10.45 -42.32
CA LEU A 542 21.18 9.72 -41.15
C LEU A 542 21.26 8.21 -41.38
N PRO A 543 21.52 7.42 -40.33
CA PRO A 543 21.34 5.98 -40.37
C PRO A 543 19.86 5.62 -40.53
N ALA A 544 19.59 4.36 -40.90
CA ALA A 544 18.22 3.87 -41.08
C ALA A 544 17.40 3.96 -39.79
N LYS A 545 18.01 3.67 -38.64
CA LYS A 545 17.37 3.77 -37.33
C LYS A 545 17.92 4.97 -36.57
N ILE A 546 17.01 5.81 -36.08
CA ILE A 546 17.31 6.92 -35.17
C ILE A 546 16.59 6.68 -33.84
N ASN A 547 17.10 7.26 -32.75
CA ASN A 547 16.53 7.10 -31.40
C ASN A 547 15.69 8.28 -30.95
N THR A 548 16.03 9.50 -31.37
CA THR A 548 15.20 10.68 -31.11
C THR A 548 15.63 11.85 -31.99
N ALA A 549 14.76 12.85 -32.11
CA ALA A 549 15.10 14.11 -32.75
C ALA A 549 14.29 15.28 -32.17
N PHE A 550 14.82 16.49 -32.30
CA PHE A 550 14.10 17.71 -31.95
C PHE A 550 14.48 18.87 -32.87
N GLU A 551 13.56 19.82 -33.06
CA GLU A 551 13.79 21.07 -33.79
C GLU A 551 13.94 22.24 -32.82
N ASP A 552 15.03 23.00 -32.95
CA ASP A 552 15.20 24.27 -32.23
C ASP A 552 14.25 25.33 -32.83
N PRO A 553 13.26 25.83 -32.07
CA PRO A 553 12.29 26.80 -32.59
C PRO A 553 12.92 28.12 -33.03
N LEU A 554 14.09 28.50 -32.49
CA LEU A 554 14.77 29.76 -32.79
C LEU A 554 15.59 29.68 -34.07
N THR A 555 16.48 28.70 -34.18
CA THR A 555 17.41 28.60 -35.32
C THR A 555 16.90 27.69 -36.44
N LYS A 556 15.75 27.01 -36.25
CA LYS A 556 15.21 26.01 -37.19
C LYS A 556 16.18 24.86 -37.48
N LYS A 557 17.10 24.60 -36.55
CA LYS A 557 18.05 23.50 -36.65
C LYS A 557 17.40 22.24 -36.12
N ILE A 558 17.54 21.13 -36.83
CA ILE A 558 17.00 19.83 -36.41
C ILE A 558 18.17 18.97 -35.94
N TYR A 559 18.09 18.51 -34.70
CA TYR A 559 19.05 17.59 -34.10
C TYR A 559 18.49 16.17 -34.19
N PHE A 560 19.27 15.25 -34.73
CA PHE A 560 18.95 13.82 -34.78
C PHE A 560 19.96 13.05 -33.94
N PHE A 561 19.49 12.07 -33.18
CA PHE A 561 20.32 11.17 -32.38
C PHE A 561 20.14 9.74 -32.85
N ALA A 562 21.24 9.02 -32.99
CA ALA A 562 21.25 7.59 -33.25
C ALA A 562 22.46 6.98 -32.56
N ASP A 563 22.22 5.97 -31.74
CA ASP A 563 23.17 5.38 -30.82
C ASP A 563 23.90 6.49 -30.03
N ASN A 564 25.22 6.42 -29.93
CA ASN A 564 26.04 7.42 -29.24
C ASN A 564 26.44 8.61 -30.13
N GLN A 565 25.73 8.84 -31.24
CA GLN A 565 26.02 9.89 -32.22
C GLN A 565 24.83 10.82 -32.45
N PHE A 566 25.15 12.03 -32.93
CA PHE A 566 24.14 13.00 -33.35
C PHE A 566 24.55 13.78 -34.60
N TRP A 567 23.52 14.28 -35.31
CA TRP A 567 23.62 15.14 -36.49
C TRP A 567 22.80 16.41 -36.28
N VAL A 568 23.21 17.50 -36.94
CA VAL A 568 22.50 18.78 -36.92
C VAL A 568 22.25 19.22 -38.34
N TYR A 569 20.98 19.34 -38.72
CA TYR A 569 20.53 19.84 -40.02
C TYR A 569 20.13 21.31 -39.93
N SER A 570 20.56 22.12 -40.89
CA SER A 570 20.27 23.55 -40.98
C SER A 570 20.26 23.97 -42.45
N GLU A 571 19.14 24.49 -42.96
CA GLU A 571 19.05 25.10 -44.30
C GLU A 571 19.72 24.27 -45.44
N GLY A 572 19.51 22.95 -45.45
CA GLY A 572 20.07 22.03 -46.46
C GLY A 572 21.51 21.57 -46.22
N GLN A 573 22.17 22.06 -45.17
CA GLN A 573 23.47 21.57 -44.71
C GLN A 573 23.34 20.64 -43.51
N VAL A 574 24.24 19.66 -43.40
CA VAL A 574 24.32 18.71 -42.29
C VAL A 574 25.69 18.76 -41.62
N GLN A 575 25.69 18.70 -40.29
CA GLN A 575 26.89 18.53 -39.47
C GLN A 575 26.76 17.23 -38.68
N GLY A 576 27.70 16.29 -38.84
CA GLY A 576 27.68 15.01 -38.14
C GLY A 576 28.21 13.86 -39.00
N PRO A 577 28.30 12.63 -38.44
CA PRO A 577 28.02 12.30 -37.04
C PRO A 577 29.04 12.91 -36.08
N ARG A 578 28.58 13.32 -34.90
CA ARG A 578 29.43 13.69 -33.75
C ARG A 578 29.03 12.84 -32.57
N ARG A 579 29.99 12.51 -31.69
CA ARG A 579 29.69 11.76 -30.46
C ARG A 579 28.93 12.64 -29.47
N ILE A 580 27.96 12.06 -28.76
CA ILE A 580 27.13 12.77 -27.77
C ILE A 580 27.96 13.37 -26.62
N GLU A 581 29.16 12.85 -26.37
CA GLU A 581 30.17 13.39 -25.44
C GLU A 581 30.49 14.87 -25.72
N LYS A 582 30.41 15.28 -26.99
CA LYS A 582 30.66 16.67 -27.39
C LYS A 582 29.60 17.64 -26.84
N LEU A 583 28.42 17.13 -26.51
CA LEU A 583 27.37 17.88 -25.82
C LEU A 583 27.55 17.86 -24.29
N GLY A 584 28.57 17.17 -23.76
CA GLY A 584 28.78 17.01 -22.32
C GLY A 584 28.03 15.83 -21.70
N LEU A 585 27.52 14.90 -22.51
CA LEU A 585 26.91 13.65 -22.03
C LEU A 585 27.99 12.62 -21.62
N PRO A 586 27.71 11.74 -20.64
CA PRO A 586 28.66 10.71 -20.19
C PRO A 586 29.08 9.74 -21.31
N ASN A 587 30.33 9.28 -21.28
CA ASN A 587 30.89 8.36 -22.27
C ASN A 587 30.32 6.93 -22.22
N ASN A 588 29.73 6.53 -21.09
CA ASN A 588 29.05 5.25 -20.91
C ASN A 588 27.61 5.26 -21.44
N LEU A 589 27.07 6.43 -21.78
CA LEU A 589 25.72 6.58 -22.28
C LEU A 589 25.63 6.03 -23.72
N GLN A 590 24.79 5.03 -23.93
CA GLN A 590 24.74 4.31 -25.22
C GLN A 590 23.87 5.02 -26.26
N LYS A 591 22.79 5.68 -25.85
CA LYS A 591 21.84 6.37 -26.72
C LYS A 591 21.05 7.45 -26.00
N VAL A 592 20.45 8.36 -26.76
CA VAL A 592 19.45 9.33 -26.29
C VAL A 592 18.11 8.94 -26.89
N GLU A 593 17.12 8.67 -26.04
CA GLU A 593 15.84 8.06 -26.40
C GLU A 593 14.69 9.07 -26.46
N GLY A 594 14.91 10.29 -25.98
CA GLY A 594 13.88 11.32 -26.01
C GLY A 594 14.43 12.73 -25.92
N ALA A 595 13.66 13.69 -26.42
CA ALA A 595 14.02 15.09 -26.40
C ALA A 595 12.79 15.99 -26.17
N LEU A 596 12.85 16.82 -25.12
CA LEU A 596 11.81 17.82 -24.81
C LEU A 596 12.37 19.24 -24.85
N GLN A 597 11.85 20.06 -25.76
CA GLN A 597 12.16 21.48 -25.79
C GLN A 597 11.52 22.19 -24.56
N ARG A 598 12.33 22.91 -23.78
CA ARG A 598 11.86 23.65 -22.60
C ARG A 598 12.21 25.14 -22.71
N GLY A 599 11.23 25.95 -23.07
CA GLY A 599 11.43 27.39 -23.27
C GLY A 599 12.39 27.70 -24.42
N LYS A 600 12.94 28.92 -24.42
CA LYS A 600 13.87 29.39 -25.47
C LYS A 600 15.29 28.95 -25.14
N GLY A 601 15.84 28.01 -25.92
CA GLY A 601 17.26 27.65 -25.89
C GLY A 601 17.68 26.54 -24.92
N LYS A 602 16.75 25.80 -24.28
CA LYS A 602 17.06 24.64 -23.45
C LYS A 602 16.30 23.41 -23.92
N VAL A 603 16.96 22.25 -23.88
CA VAL A 603 16.37 20.95 -24.25
C VAL A 603 16.69 19.93 -23.17
N LEU A 604 15.71 19.10 -22.83
CA LEU A 604 15.91 17.95 -21.95
C LEU A 604 16.11 16.72 -22.82
N LEU A 605 17.22 16.02 -22.63
CA LEU A 605 17.58 14.80 -23.33
C LEU A 605 17.39 13.62 -22.39
N PHE A 606 16.67 12.59 -22.82
CA PHE A 606 16.27 11.44 -22.01
C PHE A 606 17.04 10.20 -22.44
N SER A 607 17.40 9.35 -21.48
CA SER A 607 18.02 8.03 -21.73
C SER A 607 17.80 7.15 -20.50
N GLY A 608 17.11 6.03 -20.68
CA GLY A 608 16.59 5.21 -19.60
C GLY A 608 15.81 6.05 -18.60
N GLU A 609 16.03 5.82 -17.31
CA GLU A 609 15.36 6.50 -16.19
C GLU A 609 15.90 7.92 -15.89
N SER A 610 16.82 8.43 -16.73
CA SER A 610 17.54 9.68 -16.49
C SER A 610 17.35 10.69 -17.61
N PHE A 611 17.48 11.97 -17.28
CA PHE A 611 17.52 13.04 -18.26
C PHE A 611 18.58 14.10 -17.92
N TRP A 612 19.05 14.80 -18.95
CA TRP A 612 20.03 15.87 -18.89
C TRP A 612 19.47 17.13 -19.52
N ARG A 613 19.88 18.31 -19.06
CA ARG A 613 19.49 19.58 -19.68
C ARG A 613 20.62 20.13 -20.53
N LEU A 614 20.41 20.16 -21.84
CA LEU A 614 21.27 20.78 -22.84
C LEU A 614 20.95 22.27 -22.98
N ASP A 615 21.99 23.11 -22.96
CA ASP A 615 21.94 24.49 -23.39
C ASP A 615 22.28 24.60 -24.88
N LEU A 616 21.37 25.10 -25.70
CA LEU A 616 21.56 25.18 -27.16
C LEU A 616 22.52 26.30 -27.59
N LYS A 617 22.72 27.32 -26.74
CA LYS A 617 23.65 28.42 -27.02
C LYS A 617 25.08 27.99 -26.77
N THR A 618 25.35 27.31 -25.66
CA THR A 618 26.69 26.79 -25.33
C THR A 618 26.95 25.41 -25.93
N GLN A 619 25.91 24.70 -26.36
CA GLN A 619 25.94 23.32 -26.83
C GLN A 619 26.55 22.36 -25.79
N GLN A 620 26.27 22.58 -24.51
CA GLN A 620 26.72 21.74 -23.40
C GLN A 620 25.62 21.42 -22.40
N ILE A 621 25.72 20.25 -21.76
CA ILE A 621 24.89 19.87 -20.62
C ILE A 621 25.17 20.79 -19.43
N ASP A 622 24.11 21.31 -18.83
CA ASP A 622 24.17 22.12 -17.62
C ASP A 622 24.70 21.29 -16.42
N ARG A 623 25.37 21.95 -15.48
CA ARG A 623 25.82 21.31 -14.23
C ARG A 623 24.63 20.82 -13.39
N GLY A 624 24.80 19.71 -12.67
CA GLY A 624 23.78 19.14 -11.78
C GLY A 624 22.83 18.15 -12.46
N TYR A 625 23.29 17.52 -13.56
CA TYR A 625 22.62 16.46 -14.29
C TYR A 625 23.54 15.21 -14.37
N PRO A 626 23.00 13.98 -14.50
CA PRO A 626 21.59 13.64 -14.75
C PRO A 626 20.66 13.92 -13.57
N ARG A 627 19.37 14.00 -13.88
CA ARG A 627 18.27 13.88 -12.91
C ARG A 627 17.38 12.72 -13.32
N PHE A 628 16.63 12.16 -12.37
CA PHE A 628 15.74 11.04 -12.64
C PHE A 628 14.38 11.51 -13.13
N ILE A 629 13.80 10.75 -14.07
CA ILE A 629 12.52 11.08 -14.70
C ILE A 629 11.42 11.13 -13.64
N ASP A 630 11.31 10.11 -12.79
CA ASP A 630 10.33 9.99 -11.71
C ASP A 630 10.32 11.19 -10.75
N GLN A 631 11.47 11.78 -10.45
CA GLN A 631 11.61 12.95 -9.57
C GLN A 631 11.09 14.26 -10.20
N THR A 632 11.02 14.33 -11.54
CA THR A 632 10.72 15.58 -12.25
C THR A 632 9.44 15.51 -13.08
N PHE A 633 9.08 14.32 -13.53
CA PHE A 633 7.95 13.99 -14.38
C PHE A 633 7.21 12.83 -13.71
N GLY A 634 6.45 13.14 -12.66
CA GLY A 634 5.63 12.15 -11.96
C GLY A 634 4.50 11.63 -12.85
N GLY A 635 4.10 10.38 -12.66
CA GLY A 635 2.97 9.76 -13.36
C GLY A 635 3.25 9.23 -14.77
N VAL A 636 4.50 9.30 -15.26
CA VAL A 636 4.90 8.74 -16.57
C VAL A 636 5.89 7.57 -16.40
N PRO A 637 5.93 6.61 -17.34
CA PRO A 637 6.87 5.48 -17.25
C PRO A 637 8.33 5.95 -17.31
N ALA A 638 9.12 5.60 -16.30
CA ALA A 638 10.54 5.95 -16.24
C ALA A 638 11.37 5.22 -17.31
N ASP A 639 10.86 4.12 -17.87
CA ASP A 639 11.44 3.31 -18.94
C ASP A 639 10.86 3.65 -20.33
N SER A 640 10.30 4.84 -20.50
CA SER A 640 9.76 5.30 -21.78
C SER A 640 10.80 5.23 -22.90
N HIS A 641 10.49 4.49 -23.97
CA HIS A 641 11.40 4.28 -25.10
C HIS A 641 11.45 5.48 -26.06
N ASP A 642 10.50 6.41 -25.93
CA ASP A 642 10.42 7.62 -26.73
C ASP A 642 9.74 8.74 -25.93
N VAL A 643 10.30 9.96 -26.00
CA VAL A 643 9.78 11.14 -25.30
C VAL A 643 9.85 12.36 -26.21
N PHE A 644 8.72 13.01 -26.48
CA PHE A 644 8.65 14.12 -27.42
C PHE A 644 7.64 15.21 -27.03
N LEU A 645 7.85 16.42 -27.55
CA LEU A 645 6.91 17.53 -27.42
C LEU A 645 6.00 17.55 -28.65
N TYR A 646 4.68 17.66 -28.43
CA TYR A 646 3.74 17.89 -29.51
C TYR A 646 2.58 18.76 -29.06
N LYS A 647 2.27 19.82 -29.83
CA LYS A 647 1.17 20.76 -29.54
C LYS A 647 1.17 21.25 -28.07
N GLY A 648 2.36 21.54 -27.54
CA GLY A 648 2.54 22.07 -26.19
C GLY A 648 2.41 21.04 -25.04
N HIS A 649 2.28 19.75 -25.34
CA HIS A 649 2.22 18.68 -24.36
C HIS A 649 3.43 17.75 -24.51
N PHE A 650 3.92 17.20 -23.41
CA PHE A 650 4.98 16.20 -23.38
C PHE A 650 4.37 14.82 -23.52
N TYR A 651 4.91 13.98 -24.37
CA TYR A 651 4.45 12.62 -24.59
C TYR A 651 5.56 11.67 -24.17
N PHE A 652 5.21 10.70 -23.35
CA PHE A 652 6.09 9.62 -22.89
C PHE A 652 5.52 8.31 -23.42
N CYS A 653 6.25 7.60 -24.28
CA CYS A 653 5.76 6.39 -24.92
C CYS A 653 6.40 5.15 -24.31
N ARG A 654 5.56 4.15 -23.99
CA ARG A 654 5.99 2.81 -23.59
C ARG A 654 5.19 1.79 -24.41
N ASP A 655 5.91 0.99 -25.19
CA ASP A 655 5.33 0.08 -26.18
C ASP A 655 4.31 0.79 -27.11
N ARG A 656 3.06 0.31 -27.12
CA ARG A 656 1.96 0.83 -27.94
C ARG A 656 1.24 2.04 -27.33
N PHE A 657 1.62 2.45 -26.12
CA PHE A 657 0.93 3.43 -25.30
C PHE A 657 1.71 4.75 -25.18
N TYR A 658 0.99 5.84 -24.93
CA TYR A 658 1.59 7.11 -24.52
C TYR A 658 0.90 7.69 -23.28
N TRP A 659 1.68 8.44 -22.50
CA TRP A 659 1.23 9.31 -21.43
C TRP A 659 1.50 10.75 -21.87
N ARG A 660 0.42 11.52 -22.02
CA ARG A 660 0.48 12.94 -22.35
C ARG A 660 0.47 13.74 -21.06
N MET A 661 1.42 14.64 -20.95
CA MET A 661 1.66 15.50 -19.82
C MET A 661 1.58 16.96 -20.23
N ASN A 662 0.86 17.75 -19.47
CA ASN A 662 0.68 19.17 -19.74
C ASN A 662 1.91 19.99 -19.29
N SER A 663 1.90 21.28 -19.61
CA SER A 663 2.99 22.20 -19.26
C SER A 663 3.24 22.37 -17.75
N ARG A 664 2.29 21.97 -16.89
CA ARG A 664 2.41 21.93 -15.42
C ARG A 664 2.97 20.61 -14.90
N ARG A 665 3.39 19.70 -15.78
CA ARG A 665 3.97 18.38 -15.46
C ARG A 665 2.97 17.40 -14.83
N GLN A 666 1.71 17.51 -15.22
CA GLN A 666 0.65 16.57 -14.82
C GLN A 666 0.27 15.73 -16.03
N VAL A 667 0.19 14.42 -15.85
CA VAL A 667 -0.37 13.54 -16.88
C VAL A 667 -1.85 13.82 -16.99
N ASP A 668 -2.30 14.22 -18.17
CA ASP A 668 -3.69 14.61 -18.42
C ASP A 668 -4.39 13.70 -19.43
N ARG A 669 -3.66 12.72 -19.99
CA ARG A 669 -4.22 11.68 -20.87
C ARG A 669 -3.27 10.50 -21.02
N VAL A 670 -3.82 9.28 -20.98
CA VAL A 670 -3.15 8.05 -21.43
C VAL A 670 -3.89 7.55 -22.68
N GLY A 671 -3.17 7.02 -23.66
CA GLY A 671 -3.80 6.55 -24.88
C GLY A 671 -2.90 5.69 -25.76
N TYR A 672 -3.42 5.36 -26.94
CA TYR A 672 -2.74 4.51 -27.90
C TYR A 672 -2.07 5.32 -29.00
N VAL A 673 -0.80 5.05 -29.27
CA VAL A 673 -0.05 5.71 -30.36
C VAL A 673 -0.78 5.50 -31.70
N LYS A 674 -1.22 4.27 -31.97
CA LYS A 674 -1.91 3.87 -33.21
C LYS A 674 -3.23 4.62 -33.43
N TYR A 675 -4.09 4.69 -32.41
CA TYR A 675 -5.44 5.23 -32.57
C TYR A 675 -5.47 6.75 -32.38
N ASP A 676 -4.72 7.28 -31.40
CA ASP A 676 -4.81 8.69 -31.06
C ASP A 676 -3.86 9.56 -31.87
N LEU A 677 -2.65 9.07 -32.15
CA LEU A 677 -1.62 9.86 -32.83
C LEU A 677 -1.59 9.56 -34.34
N LEU A 678 -1.66 8.29 -34.73
CA LEU A 678 -1.67 7.85 -36.14
C LEU A 678 -3.05 7.84 -36.80
N LYS A 679 -4.13 7.88 -36.00
CA LYS A 679 -5.53 7.85 -36.46
C LYS A 679 -5.86 6.65 -37.34
N CYS A 680 -5.39 5.48 -36.95
CA CYS A 680 -5.80 4.22 -37.57
C CYS A 680 -7.27 3.90 -37.23
N SER A 681 -7.99 3.28 -38.17
CA SER A 681 -9.38 2.84 -37.96
C SER A 681 -9.46 1.53 -37.17
N ASP A 682 -10.49 1.39 -36.34
CA ASP A 682 -10.85 0.11 -35.70
C ASP A 682 -11.51 -0.81 -36.73
N TYR A 683 -10.74 -1.74 -37.29
CA TYR A 683 -11.25 -2.87 -38.08
C TYR A 683 -10.51 -4.15 -37.71
#